data_AF-A0AA97P984-F1
#
_entry.id   AF-A0AA97P984-F1
#
_cell.length_a   1.000
_cell.length_b   1.000
_cell.length_c   1.000
_cell.angle_alpha   90.00
_cell.angle_beta   90.00
_cell.angle_gamma   90.00
#
_symmetry.space_group_name_H-M   'P 1'
#
loop_
_entity.id
_entity.type
_entity.pdbx_description
1 polymer ?
#
loop_
_entity_poly.entity_id
_entity_poly.type
_entity_poly.pdbx_seq_one_letter_code
_entity_poly.pdbx_strand_id
1 'polypeptide(L)'
;PWRLGMSNRAPTQVRGNKSEINGGTWNAVLAWSSWAAPLDRVSGSGKISAESASLDSFSGWSDPTIFIVYAHDNENLGDAKAAVVGRMIRWLQCSRCRVISDRSPLDPLPDALPDNATVRNILDSQFRLLPSSSDRESVAIVILCGSDVLEQYMRHPFTSSYLEKVQEAYKSAHDPRDKIRDVVEAHAGQAGFHHVLTEVAFLDIRKQAQKKDDGIISLALSGDLPSTYLEFYDRCNVVLKLKEEKCISNEHNLFFKLLYHVYPKEGAHSVIKEYEDCYNSIRDHFRQQAPNTMNAAKEIILPSLLSAAERIIENRTAKGRLAGFVNIDAERKLEEDRVRILGMLPPLPYLDRKNRNVIRAEDTCVWATTHPKLQQWQTASSSSVLWLSADPGCGKSVLARHLIDDVFPAASPTATICYFFFRDDFDDQRTLINALRCIVHQLFLQDPTLITQAVIDAFQRNNKLLSSEDGLWDIFLQAAQSNHSQEVLCVLDALDECPAQDRVIFIRQLSQFYRTNSTSRLKFLITSRPYSRIESDFRGMEPNLNTIHLAGENERELKQIEKEIDVVIKVRTRELQQALRLREESYTALLKGLTSVPNRTYLWVTLVLDVVKANIRKTRPAIEAILCELPQSVEAAYEKILSRADSQDGILARNIFQVILAATRPFSVLEMSRALAINGASKNEEQVQNETEDEFREVIRQLCGLFVIIVDSKVYFLHQTAKEFLLQKRAAVSPHRPITQRDSQWRHSLSLEDCHLFLGKICVLCLLLQPKESPSEDPSTGDASHTLVN
;
A
#
# COMPACT_ATOMS: atom_id res chain seq x y z
N PRO A 1 10.44 -44.31 22.79
CA PRO A 1 10.70 -44.04 24.23
C PRO A 1 10.85 -42.52 24.45
N TRP A 2 9.90 -41.79 25.08
CA TRP A 2 8.92 -42.15 26.12
C TRP A 2 7.54 -41.44 25.94
N ARG A 3 6.54 -41.89 26.72
CA ARG A 3 5.22 -41.24 26.99
C ARG A 3 5.25 -40.63 28.43
N LEU A 4 4.29 -39.85 28.96
CA LEU A 4 2.89 -39.48 28.62
C LEU A 4 2.76 -37.91 28.63
N GLY A 5 1.62 -37.20 28.75
CA GLY A 5 0.25 -37.58 29.13
C GLY A 5 -0.85 -36.55 28.83
N MET A 6 -2.10 -37.04 28.89
CA MET A 6 -3.35 -36.52 28.34
C MET A 6 -3.89 -35.20 28.93
N SER A 7 -4.67 -34.46 28.12
CA SER A 7 -6.11 -34.24 28.41
C SER A 7 -6.87 -33.71 27.18
N ASN A 8 -7.54 -34.59 26.44
CA ASN A 8 -8.62 -34.19 25.54
C ASN A 8 -9.95 -34.17 26.31
N ARG A 9 -10.73 -33.10 26.17
CA ARG A 9 -12.20 -33.16 26.29
C ARG A 9 -12.81 -32.56 25.05
N ALA A 10 -13.39 -33.41 24.21
CA ALA A 10 -14.23 -32.97 23.10
C ALA A 10 -15.63 -32.61 23.63
N PRO A 11 -16.27 -31.55 23.11
CA PRO A 11 -17.72 -31.50 23.06
C PRO A 11 -18.20 -32.38 21.90
N THR A 12 -18.96 -33.41 22.30
CA THR A 12 -20.05 -34.08 21.56
C THR A 12 -20.45 -33.52 20.19
N GLN A 13 -20.66 -34.42 19.22
CA GLN A 13 -21.52 -34.16 18.05
C GLN A 13 -22.88 -33.58 18.51
N VAL A 14 -23.13 -32.31 18.18
CA VAL A 14 -24.48 -31.76 18.14
C VAL A 14 -24.85 -31.66 16.65
N ARG A 15 -25.85 -32.43 16.24
CA ARG A 15 -26.50 -32.23 14.94
C ARG A 15 -27.22 -30.87 14.98
N GLY A 16 -26.85 -29.98 14.06
CA GLY A 16 -27.63 -28.79 13.73
C GLY A 16 -27.14 -27.49 14.36
N ASN A 17 -26.32 -26.75 13.60
CA ASN A 17 -26.79 -25.47 13.05
C ASN A 17 -26.03 -25.14 11.76
N LYS A 18 -26.68 -24.45 10.83
CA LYS A 18 -26.12 -24.14 9.50
C LYS A 18 -25.08 -23.03 9.60
N SER A 19 -23.85 -23.35 9.22
CA SER A 19 -22.85 -22.45 8.59
C SER A 19 -22.94 -20.96 8.92
N GLU A 20 -22.27 -20.52 9.99
CA GLU A 20 -21.82 -19.14 10.06
C GLU A 20 -20.67 -18.94 9.07
N ILE A 21 -20.94 -18.21 8.00
CA ILE A 21 -19.92 -17.71 7.08
C ILE A 21 -19.00 -16.76 7.85
N ASN A 22 -17.69 -16.98 7.76
CA ASN A 22 -16.65 -16.25 8.48
C ASN A 22 -16.88 -14.73 8.48
N GLY A 23 -16.67 -14.08 9.64
CA GLY A 23 -16.84 -12.62 9.78
C GLY A 23 -16.02 -11.79 8.79
N GLY A 24 -14.90 -12.32 8.28
CA GLY A 24 -14.13 -11.70 7.19
C GLY A 24 -14.88 -11.60 5.86
N THR A 25 -15.73 -12.56 5.53
CA THR A 25 -16.52 -12.56 4.29
C THR A 25 -17.69 -11.57 4.36
N TRP A 26 -18.33 -11.42 5.52
CA TRP A 26 -19.34 -10.37 5.74
C TRP A 26 -18.74 -8.97 5.81
N ASN A 27 -17.56 -8.83 6.44
CA ASN A 27 -16.79 -7.59 6.35
C ASN A 27 -16.35 -7.31 4.91
N ALA A 28 -16.11 -8.31 4.06
CA ALA A 28 -15.86 -8.10 2.63
C ALA A 28 -17.13 -7.63 1.88
N VAL A 29 -18.31 -8.22 2.16
CA VAL A 29 -19.60 -7.73 1.60
C VAL A 29 -19.84 -6.27 1.96
N LEU A 30 -19.62 -5.86 3.21
CA LEU A 30 -19.78 -4.45 3.61
C LEU A 30 -18.62 -3.53 3.21
N ALA A 31 -17.38 -4.02 3.16
CA ALA A 31 -16.25 -3.24 2.63
C ALA A 31 -16.35 -3.07 1.10
N TRP A 32 -17.11 -3.93 0.42
CA TRP A 32 -17.49 -3.76 -0.99
C TRP A 32 -18.73 -2.88 -1.15
N SER A 33 -19.68 -2.91 -0.20
CA SER A 33 -20.67 -1.85 -0.04
C SER A 33 -20.11 -0.61 0.68
N SER A 34 -18.79 -0.40 0.64
CA SER A 34 -18.09 0.79 1.14
C SER A 34 -17.14 1.33 0.07
N TRP A 35 -17.73 1.79 -1.04
CA TRP A 35 -17.54 3.13 -1.57
C TRP A 35 -16.11 3.75 -1.44
N ALA A 36 -15.48 4.01 -2.58
CA ALA A 36 -14.19 4.71 -2.70
C ALA A 36 -12.97 4.01 -2.05
N ALA A 37 -12.72 2.75 -2.42
CA ALA A 37 -11.38 2.16 -2.41
C ALA A 37 -11.21 1.20 -3.61
N PRO A 38 -10.04 1.18 -4.28
CA PRO A 38 -9.86 0.38 -5.50
C PRO A 38 -9.92 -1.13 -5.25
N LEU A 39 -10.51 -1.86 -6.21
CA LEU A 39 -10.79 -3.31 -6.17
C LEU A 39 -9.54 -4.22 -6.16
N ASP A 40 -8.34 -3.65 -6.19
CA ASP A 40 -7.05 -4.35 -6.37
C ASP A 40 -6.77 -5.43 -5.32
N ARG A 41 -7.32 -5.33 -4.10
CA ARG A 41 -6.98 -6.23 -2.98
C ARG A 41 -7.70 -7.57 -2.93
N VAL A 42 -8.61 -7.89 -3.86
CA VAL A 42 -9.33 -9.19 -3.83
C VAL A 42 -9.36 -9.93 -5.17
N SER A 43 -9.20 -9.25 -6.30
CA SER A 43 -9.10 -9.88 -7.63
C SER A 43 -7.67 -9.94 -8.13
N GLY A 44 -7.04 -11.12 -8.08
CA GLY A 44 -5.82 -11.43 -8.86
C GLY A 44 -6.05 -11.51 -10.37
N SER A 45 -6.95 -10.67 -10.88
CA SER A 45 -7.42 -10.60 -12.27
C SER A 45 -8.00 -9.19 -12.51
N GLY A 46 -7.18 -8.28 -13.01
CA GLY A 46 -7.53 -6.86 -13.22
C GLY A 46 -8.52 -6.62 -14.37
N LYS A 47 -9.77 -7.10 -14.22
CA LYS A 47 -10.86 -6.95 -15.20
C LYS A 47 -12.07 -6.13 -14.71
N ILE A 48 -12.01 -5.55 -13.50
CA ILE A 48 -13.16 -4.89 -12.83
C ILE A 48 -12.83 -3.44 -12.40
N SER A 49 -11.84 -2.78 -13.01
CA SER A 49 -11.46 -1.41 -12.64
C SER A 49 -12.45 -0.35 -13.18
N ALA A 50 -12.88 -0.47 -14.44
CA ALA A 50 -13.65 0.58 -15.12
C ALA A 50 -15.07 0.81 -14.57
N GLU A 51 -15.78 -0.25 -14.17
CA GLU A 51 -17.15 -0.15 -13.62
C GLU A 51 -17.19 0.33 -12.16
N SER A 52 -16.04 0.42 -11.50
CA SER A 52 -15.96 0.81 -10.07
C SER A 52 -16.00 2.33 -9.85
N ALA A 53 -15.58 3.12 -10.85
CA ALA A 53 -15.54 4.58 -10.78
C ALA A 53 -16.93 5.22 -11.01
N SER A 54 -17.80 4.60 -11.81
CA SER A 54 -19.19 5.04 -12.04
C SER A 54 -20.13 4.79 -10.85
N LEU A 55 -19.63 4.15 -9.79
CA LEU A 55 -20.40 3.65 -8.64
C LEU A 55 -20.45 4.63 -7.45
N ASP A 56 -19.88 5.84 -7.59
CA ASP A 56 -19.96 6.92 -6.59
C ASP A 56 -21.35 7.58 -6.56
N SER A 57 -22.29 6.88 -5.94
CA SER A 57 -23.69 7.28 -5.79
C SER A 57 -23.93 8.38 -4.72
N PHE A 58 -22.92 9.15 -4.31
CA PHE A 58 -23.00 10.21 -3.29
C PHE A 58 -22.26 11.49 -3.70
N SER A 59 -21.41 11.44 -4.72
CA SER A 59 -20.89 12.57 -5.54
C SER A 59 -21.72 13.86 -5.63
N GLY A 60 -23.06 13.77 -5.64
CA GLY A 60 -23.99 14.91 -5.73
C GLY A 60 -24.41 15.54 -4.39
N TRP A 61 -23.84 15.14 -3.25
CA TRP A 61 -24.17 15.67 -1.93
C TRP A 61 -22.93 16.30 -1.26
N SER A 62 -23.17 17.29 -0.40
CA SER A 62 -22.12 17.90 0.43
C SER A 62 -21.60 16.90 1.46
N ASP A 63 -20.29 16.64 1.47
CA ASP A 63 -19.61 15.76 2.42
C ASP A 63 -19.88 16.18 3.88
N PRO A 64 -20.67 15.41 4.66
CA PRO A 64 -21.03 15.81 6.01
C PRO A 64 -19.81 15.66 6.93
N THR A 65 -19.46 16.72 7.65
CA THR A 65 -18.50 16.63 8.74
C THR A 65 -19.22 16.12 9.99
N ILE A 66 -18.66 15.09 10.62
CA ILE A 66 -19.25 14.37 11.75
C ILE A 66 -18.23 14.30 12.89
N PHE A 67 -18.64 14.60 14.12
CA PHE A 67 -17.84 14.29 15.31
C PHE A 67 -18.40 13.04 16.00
N ILE A 68 -17.56 12.09 16.41
CA ILE A 68 -17.99 10.87 17.11
C ILE A 68 -17.41 10.85 18.53
N VAL A 69 -18.31 10.87 19.51
CA VAL A 69 -18.03 10.81 20.95
C VAL A 69 -18.29 9.40 21.45
N TYR A 70 -17.29 8.74 22.03
CA TYR A 70 -17.41 7.37 22.55
C TYR A 70 -16.42 7.09 23.69
N ALA A 71 -16.74 6.14 24.56
CA ALA A 71 -15.79 5.63 25.55
C ALA A 71 -14.92 4.51 24.94
N HIS A 72 -13.68 4.40 25.42
CA HIS A 72 -12.80 3.26 25.14
C HIS A 72 -13.07 2.10 26.10
N ASP A 73 -12.82 0.88 25.63
CA ASP A 73 -12.88 -0.34 26.45
C ASP A 73 -11.92 -0.19 27.65
N ASN A 74 -12.38 -0.61 28.84
CA ASN A 74 -11.63 -0.43 30.09
C ASN A 74 -11.68 -1.73 30.89
N GLU A 75 -10.52 -2.34 31.14
CA GLU A 75 -10.40 -3.67 31.77
C GLU A 75 -11.13 -3.78 33.14
N ASN A 76 -11.31 -2.66 33.84
CA ASN A 76 -11.98 -2.63 35.15
C ASN A 76 -13.50 -2.33 35.07
N LEU A 77 -13.99 -1.75 33.97
CA LEU A 77 -15.37 -1.26 33.84
C LEU A 77 -16.17 -1.98 32.74
N GLY A 78 -15.49 -2.61 31.78
CA GLY A 78 -16.10 -3.49 30.77
C GLY A 78 -15.82 -3.11 29.32
N ASP A 79 -16.65 -3.69 28.44
CA ASP A 79 -16.63 -3.54 26.99
C ASP A 79 -17.44 -2.29 26.59
N ALA A 80 -16.75 -1.24 26.13
CA ALA A 80 -17.38 0.01 25.70
C ALA A 80 -17.94 -0.08 24.28
N LYS A 81 -17.87 -1.26 23.64
CA LYS A 81 -18.15 -1.50 22.22
C LYS A 81 -17.25 -0.68 21.30
N ALA A 82 -16.04 -0.31 21.73
CA ALA A 82 -15.12 0.49 20.93
C ALA A 82 -14.80 -0.18 19.57
N ALA A 83 -14.79 -1.51 19.52
CA ALA A 83 -14.66 -2.26 18.28
C ALA A 83 -15.83 -2.06 17.27
N VAL A 84 -17.06 -1.81 17.75
CA VAL A 84 -18.24 -1.49 16.92
C VAL A 84 -18.12 -0.05 16.41
N VAL A 85 -17.78 0.90 17.29
CA VAL A 85 -17.57 2.31 16.90
C VAL A 85 -16.43 2.41 15.86
N GLY A 86 -15.34 1.68 16.07
CA GLY A 86 -14.23 1.59 15.11
C GLY A 86 -14.60 0.91 13.79
N ARG A 87 -15.72 0.19 13.67
CA ARG A 87 -16.28 -0.24 12.37
C ARG A 87 -17.17 0.84 11.76
N MET A 88 -18.02 1.48 12.56
CA MET A 88 -18.87 2.60 12.12
C MET A 88 -18.06 3.78 11.58
N ILE A 89 -16.95 4.16 12.24
CA ILE A 89 -16.02 5.21 11.75
C ILE A 89 -15.56 4.88 10.32
N ARG A 90 -15.12 3.64 10.07
CA ARG A 90 -14.67 3.19 8.74
C ARG A 90 -15.80 3.22 7.72
N TRP A 91 -16.99 2.71 8.06
CA TRP A 91 -18.13 2.71 7.14
C TRP A 91 -18.61 4.14 6.79
N LEU A 92 -18.60 5.07 7.75
CA LEU A 92 -18.90 6.48 7.52
C LEU A 92 -17.82 7.17 6.65
N GLN A 93 -16.53 6.91 6.90
CA GLN A 93 -15.43 7.45 6.08
C GLN A 93 -15.54 7.00 4.62
N CYS A 94 -15.82 5.72 4.36
CA CYS A 94 -16.09 5.23 3.01
C CYS A 94 -17.35 5.86 2.39
N SER A 95 -18.34 6.22 3.21
CA SER A 95 -19.54 6.94 2.76
C SER A 95 -19.31 8.44 2.55
N ARG A 96 -18.07 8.92 2.38
CA ARG A 96 -17.69 10.35 2.25
C ARG A 96 -18.05 11.26 3.43
N CYS A 97 -18.22 10.70 4.62
CA CYS A 97 -18.35 11.51 5.83
C CYS A 97 -16.96 11.94 6.32
N ARG A 98 -16.75 13.23 6.59
CA ARG A 98 -15.52 13.73 7.22
C ARG A 98 -15.60 13.50 8.73
N VAL A 99 -15.21 12.30 9.16
CA VAL A 99 -15.30 11.86 10.56
C VAL A 99 -14.13 12.39 11.40
N ILE A 100 -14.45 13.02 12.53
CA ILE A 100 -13.54 13.52 13.56
C ILE A 100 -13.82 12.74 14.86
N SER A 101 -12.77 12.40 15.61
CA SER A 101 -12.86 11.76 16.93
C SER A 101 -11.63 12.11 17.77
N ASP A 102 -11.66 11.77 19.06
CA ASP A 102 -10.55 11.91 20.02
C ASP A 102 -9.21 11.28 19.57
N ARG A 103 -9.25 10.30 18.66
CA ARG A 103 -8.08 9.62 18.07
C ARG A 103 -7.76 10.04 16.63
N SER A 104 -8.43 11.05 16.08
CA SER A 104 -8.08 11.61 14.78
C SER A 104 -6.84 12.52 14.94
N PRO A 105 -5.69 12.24 14.27
CA PRO A 105 -4.56 13.16 14.32
C PRO A 105 -4.96 14.50 13.70
N LEU A 106 -4.72 15.59 14.43
CA LEU A 106 -4.67 16.93 13.85
C LEU A 106 -3.37 17.09 13.05
N ASP A 107 -3.38 17.98 12.05
CA ASP A 107 -2.19 18.36 11.31
C ASP A 107 -1.08 18.81 12.30
N PRO A 108 0.17 18.34 12.16
CA PRO A 108 1.24 18.72 13.07
C PRO A 108 1.62 20.19 12.84
N LEU A 109 1.26 21.04 13.80
CA LEU A 109 1.84 22.38 13.93
C LEU A 109 3.36 22.25 14.18
N PRO A 110 4.21 23.07 13.53
CA PRO A 110 5.65 23.01 13.71
C PRO A 110 6.03 23.69 15.03
N ASP A 111 6.15 22.91 16.10
CA ASP A 111 7.27 22.95 17.06
C ASP A 111 7.06 21.95 18.20
N ALA A 112 8.11 21.22 18.57
CA ALA A 112 8.05 20.26 19.67
C ALA A 112 8.11 20.99 21.03
N LEU A 113 7.02 20.94 21.79
CA LEU A 113 6.92 21.45 23.15
C LEU A 113 6.60 20.32 24.16
N PRO A 114 7.04 20.44 25.43
CA PRO A 114 7.10 19.32 26.37
C PRO A 114 5.74 18.81 26.87
N ASP A 115 5.77 17.68 27.57
CA ASP A 115 4.69 16.71 27.92
C ASP A 115 3.30 17.22 28.38
N ASN A 116 3.10 18.52 28.61
CA ASN A 116 1.77 19.10 28.79
C ASN A 116 1.02 19.32 27.44
N ALA A 117 1.70 19.18 26.29
CA ALA A 117 1.14 19.45 24.97
C ALA A 117 0.01 18.48 24.55
N THR A 118 -0.01 17.25 25.05
CA THR A 118 -1.00 16.23 24.65
C THR A 118 -2.43 16.63 25.01
N VAL A 119 -2.63 17.24 26.19
CA VAL A 119 -3.95 17.75 26.63
C VAL A 119 -4.41 18.91 25.73
N ARG A 120 -3.48 19.76 25.29
CA ARG A 120 -3.77 20.92 24.44
C ARG A 120 -4.25 20.49 23.05
N ASN A 121 -3.56 19.55 22.43
CA ASN A 121 -3.92 19.02 21.12
C ASN A 121 -5.28 18.27 21.13
N ILE A 122 -5.63 17.58 22.21
CA ILE A 122 -6.94 16.90 22.34
C ILE A 122 -8.07 17.94 22.35
N LEU A 123 -7.94 18.99 23.18
CA LEU A 123 -9.00 20.00 23.35
C LEU A 123 -9.30 20.78 22.07
N ASP A 124 -8.29 21.07 21.23
CA ASP A 124 -8.47 21.85 20.00
C ASP A 124 -9.36 21.13 18.96
N SER A 125 -9.40 19.79 18.99
CA SER A 125 -10.40 19.01 18.23
C SER A 125 -11.78 19.04 18.89
N GLN A 126 -11.84 18.87 20.22
CA GLN A 126 -13.07 18.80 20.99
C GLN A 126 -13.85 20.13 20.99
N PHE A 127 -13.16 21.29 20.90
CA PHE A 127 -13.82 22.60 20.80
C PHE A 127 -14.77 22.73 19.61
N ARG A 128 -14.65 21.89 18.57
CA ARG A 128 -15.59 21.84 17.43
C ARG A 128 -16.99 21.32 17.79
N LEU A 129 -17.17 20.78 19.01
CA LEU A 129 -18.47 20.42 19.58
C LEU A 129 -19.24 21.63 20.11
N LEU A 130 -18.54 22.68 20.55
CA LEU A 130 -19.16 23.87 21.12
C LEU A 130 -19.96 24.67 20.08
N PRO A 131 -21.05 25.33 20.47
CA PRO A 131 -21.79 26.21 19.58
C PRO A 131 -20.94 27.47 19.31
N SER A 132 -20.62 27.71 18.03
CA SER A 132 -19.84 28.86 17.56
C SER A 132 -20.74 29.94 16.94
N SER A 133 -20.25 31.19 16.89
CA SER A 133 -20.86 32.29 16.15
C SER A 133 -20.49 32.31 14.65
N SER A 134 -19.67 31.36 14.18
CA SER A 134 -19.29 31.22 12.76
C SER A 134 -19.49 29.79 12.25
N ASP A 135 -20.09 29.66 11.06
CA ASP A 135 -20.43 28.38 10.39
C ASP A 135 -19.21 27.51 10.03
N ARG A 136 -17.98 27.97 10.27
CA ARG A 136 -16.75 27.29 9.85
C ARG A 136 -16.02 26.52 10.96
N GLU A 137 -16.41 26.68 12.23
CA GLU A 137 -15.69 26.08 13.37
C GLU A 137 -16.45 24.98 14.12
N SER A 138 -17.79 25.02 14.12
CA SER A 138 -18.62 23.97 14.75
C SER A 138 -18.92 22.84 13.75
N VAL A 139 -18.93 21.59 14.21
CA VAL A 139 -19.44 20.47 13.40
C VAL A 139 -20.97 20.57 13.27
N ALA A 140 -21.52 20.11 12.15
CA ALA A 140 -22.97 20.08 11.91
C ALA A 140 -23.67 18.86 12.54
N ILE A 141 -23.04 17.69 12.49
CA ILE A 141 -23.58 16.42 13.01
C ILE A 141 -22.65 15.86 14.09
N VAL A 142 -23.21 15.44 15.22
CA VAL A 142 -22.48 14.72 16.27
C VAL A 142 -23.13 13.37 16.51
N ILE A 143 -22.32 12.32 16.60
CA ILE A 143 -22.76 10.97 16.98
C ILE A 143 -22.26 10.68 18.40
N LEU A 144 -23.19 10.41 19.32
CA LEU A 144 -22.88 10.00 20.69
C LEU A 144 -23.09 8.50 20.86
N CYS A 145 -22.01 7.76 21.07
CA CYS A 145 -22.01 6.32 21.27
C CYS A 145 -22.11 5.95 22.76
N GLY A 146 -23.30 5.55 23.20
CA GLY A 146 -23.56 5.10 24.55
C GLY A 146 -23.22 3.64 24.78
N SER A 147 -22.51 3.36 25.87
CA SER A 147 -22.08 2.03 26.32
C SER A 147 -21.99 1.96 27.84
N ASP A 148 -21.91 0.74 28.38
CA ASP A 148 -21.88 0.48 29.83
C ASP A 148 -20.70 1.16 30.54
N VAL A 149 -19.58 1.36 29.83
CA VAL A 149 -18.39 2.05 30.33
C VAL A 149 -18.62 3.56 30.41
N LEU A 150 -19.23 4.17 29.40
CA LEU A 150 -19.58 5.60 29.44
C LEU A 150 -20.64 5.86 30.52
N GLU A 151 -21.58 4.95 30.73
CA GLU A 151 -22.53 5.04 31.84
C GLU A 151 -21.83 4.98 33.22
N GLN A 152 -20.83 4.12 33.39
CA GLN A 152 -20.07 4.07 34.64
C GLN A 152 -19.27 5.35 34.90
N TYR A 153 -18.70 5.98 33.87
CA TYR A 153 -18.10 7.31 33.99
C TYR A 153 -19.15 8.37 34.40
N MET A 154 -20.35 8.33 33.80
CA MET A 154 -21.43 9.28 34.14
C MET A 154 -21.98 9.10 35.57
N ARG A 155 -21.98 7.88 36.12
CA ARG A 155 -22.39 7.61 37.51
C ARG A 155 -21.33 7.98 38.56
N HIS A 156 -20.09 8.28 38.17
CA HIS A 156 -19.02 8.55 39.13
C HIS A 156 -19.25 9.91 39.83
N PRO A 157 -19.14 10.03 41.17
CA PRO A 157 -19.46 11.28 41.90
C PRO A 157 -18.67 12.52 41.47
N PHE A 158 -17.48 12.31 40.90
CA PHE A 158 -16.66 13.36 40.27
C PHE A 158 -17.39 14.08 39.13
N THR A 159 -18.17 13.34 38.34
CA THR A 159 -18.59 13.75 37.00
C THR A 159 -19.53 14.94 37.02
N SER A 160 -20.53 14.98 37.91
CA SER A 160 -21.43 16.13 38.04
C SER A 160 -20.66 17.42 38.38
N SER A 161 -19.75 17.36 39.36
CA SER A 161 -18.92 18.52 39.75
C SER A 161 -17.95 18.97 38.66
N TYR A 162 -17.44 18.03 37.85
CA TYR A 162 -16.58 18.35 36.71
C TYR A 162 -17.35 19.01 35.56
N LEU A 163 -18.51 18.45 35.18
CA LEU A 163 -19.39 19.01 34.14
C LEU A 163 -19.81 20.45 34.48
N GLU A 164 -20.20 20.71 35.74
CA GLU A 164 -20.55 22.05 36.22
C GLU A 164 -19.41 23.06 36.05
N LYS A 165 -18.18 22.70 36.42
CA LYS A 165 -17.00 23.58 36.26
C LYS A 165 -16.69 23.91 34.80
N VAL A 166 -16.84 22.95 33.88
CA VAL A 166 -16.66 23.21 32.44
C VAL A 166 -17.76 24.14 31.92
N GLN A 167 -19.00 24.01 32.40
CA GLN A 167 -20.09 24.93 32.04
C GLN A 167 -19.91 26.33 32.61
N GLU A 168 -19.39 26.47 33.83
CA GLU A 168 -19.06 27.76 34.43
C GLU A 168 -17.90 28.44 33.68
N ALA A 169 -16.85 27.69 33.35
CA ALA A 169 -15.74 28.17 32.51
C ALA A 169 -16.27 28.72 31.18
N TYR A 170 -17.14 27.97 30.49
CA TYR A 170 -17.78 28.40 29.24
C TYR A 170 -18.61 29.69 29.39
N LYS A 171 -19.40 29.81 30.46
CA LYS A 171 -20.28 30.97 30.71
C LYS A 171 -19.51 32.23 31.16
N SER A 172 -18.29 32.09 31.65
CA SER A 172 -17.54 33.16 32.34
C SER A 172 -16.59 33.98 31.46
N ALA A 173 -16.50 33.74 30.15
CA ALA A 173 -15.58 34.44 29.25
C ALA A 173 -16.16 34.66 27.85
N HIS A 174 -15.60 35.66 27.14
CA HIS A 174 -15.97 35.94 25.74
C HIS A 174 -15.29 34.97 24.76
N ASP A 175 -14.05 34.56 25.06
CA ASP A 175 -13.44 33.34 24.52
C ASP A 175 -13.28 32.33 25.68
N PRO A 176 -14.04 31.23 25.69
CA PRO A 176 -14.01 30.25 26.77
C PRO A 176 -12.87 29.23 26.67
N ARG A 177 -12.13 29.17 25.56
CA ARG A 177 -11.17 28.07 25.27
C ARG A 177 -10.08 27.94 26.33
N ASP A 178 -9.46 29.06 26.71
CA ASP A 178 -8.37 29.06 27.69
C ASP A 178 -8.84 28.67 29.09
N LYS A 179 -9.99 29.19 29.55
CA LYS A 179 -10.57 28.82 30.85
C LYS A 179 -10.99 27.36 30.93
N ILE A 180 -11.52 26.80 29.84
CA ILE A 180 -11.85 25.38 29.76
C ILE A 180 -10.56 24.55 29.81
N ARG A 181 -9.49 24.99 29.14
CA ARG A 181 -8.17 24.34 29.21
C ARG A 181 -7.63 24.34 30.64
N ASP A 182 -7.71 25.44 31.38
CA ASP A 182 -7.33 25.51 32.80
C ASP A 182 -8.11 24.51 33.66
N VAL A 183 -9.43 24.39 33.46
CA VAL A 183 -10.28 23.42 34.19
C VAL A 183 -9.88 21.98 33.84
N VAL A 184 -9.60 21.67 32.58
CA VAL A 184 -9.18 20.33 32.16
C VAL A 184 -7.80 19.98 32.71
N GLU A 185 -6.81 20.87 32.56
CA GLU A 185 -5.44 20.68 33.08
C GLU A 185 -5.45 20.47 34.61
N ALA A 186 -6.29 21.20 35.37
CA ALA A 186 -6.42 21.05 36.82
C ALA A 186 -7.08 19.73 37.30
N HIS A 187 -7.77 19.00 36.41
CA HIS A 187 -8.49 17.76 36.75
C HIS A 187 -7.94 16.50 36.05
N ALA A 188 -7.04 16.65 35.08
CA ALA A 188 -6.53 15.56 34.23
C ALA A 188 -5.88 14.37 34.99
N GLY A 189 -5.45 14.56 36.24
CA GLY A 189 -4.87 13.53 37.10
C GLY A 189 -5.78 13.02 38.23
N GLN A 190 -7.05 13.44 38.30
CA GLN A 190 -7.95 13.09 39.40
C GLN A 190 -8.67 11.74 39.15
N ALA A 191 -8.90 10.98 40.22
CA ALA A 191 -9.59 9.69 40.13
C ALA A 191 -11.03 9.86 39.61
N GLY A 192 -11.33 9.24 38.48
CA GLY A 192 -12.61 9.36 37.77
C GLY A 192 -12.65 10.41 36.65
N PHE A 193 -11.55 11.13 36.40
CA PHE A 193 -11.44 11.96 35.19
C PHE A 193 -11.21 11.10 33.94
N HIS A 194 -11.99 11.36 32.89
CA HIS A 194 -11.80 10.77 31.56
C HIS A 194 -12.11 11.83 30.49
N HIS A 195 -11.30 11.90 29.42
CA HIS A 195 -11.42 12.94 28.38
C HIS A 195 -12.81 13.03 27.72
N VAL A 196 -13.52 11.91 27.61
CA VAL A 196 -14.91 11.84 27.09
C VAL A 196 -15.90 12.66 27.94
N LEU A 197 -15.62 12.90 29.23
CA LEU A 197 -16.46 13.76 30.08
C LEU A 197 -16.44 15.22 29.63
N THR A 198 -15.32 15.69 29.09
CA THR A 198 -15.21 17.04 28.50
C THR A 198 -16.07 17.16 27.24
N GLU A 199 -16.08 16.12 26.41
CA GLU A 199 -16.93 16.05 25.21
C GLU A 199 -18.41 16.06 25.60
N VAL A 200 -18.82 15.27 26.60
CA VAL A 200 -20.19 15.27 27.14
C VAL A 200 -20.58 16.64 27.70
N ALA A 201 -19.66 17.36 28.37
CA ALA A 201 -19.91 18.74 28.81
C ALA A 201 -20.20 19.69 27.63
N PHE A 202 -19.43 19.58 26.55
CA PHE A 202 -19.61 20.39 25.35
C PHE A 202 -20.94 20.08 24.64
N LEU A 203 -21.39 18.82 24.65
CA LEU A 203 -22.70 18.45 24.12
C LEU A 203 -23.87 19.03 24.93
N ASP A 204 -23.78 19.10 26.26
CA ASP A 204 -24.81 19.78 27.07
C ASP A 204 -24.82 21.30 26.79
N ILE A 205 -23.65 21.93 26.69
CA ILE A 205 -23.53 23.35 26.30
C ILE A 205 -24.17 23.61 24.92
N ARG A 206 -23.84 22.77 23.93
CA ARG A 206 -24.41 22.84 22.56
C ARG A 206 -25.92 22.74 22.58
N LYS A 207 -26.46 21.76 23.31
CA LYS A 207 -27.90 21.49 23.43
C LYS A 207 -28.65 22.63 24.15
N GLN A 208 -28.04 23.23 25.18
CA GLN A 208 -28.60 24.41 25.86
C GLN A 208 -28.72 25.62 24.92
N ALA A 209 -27.81 25.77 23.94
CA ALA A 209 -27.85 26.80 22.92
C ALA A 209 -28.82 26.49 21.75
N GLN A 210 -28.86 25.25 21.25
CA GLN A 210 -29.55 24.85 20.02
C GLN A 210 -30.84 24.05 20.27
N LYS A 211 -31.84 24.67 20.94
CA LYS A 211 -33.07 24.03 21.45
C LYS A 211 -34.01 23.33 20.44
N LYS A 212 -33.72 23.32 19.14
CA LYS A 212 -34.60 22.75 18.08
C LYS A 212 -33.92 21.83 17.08
N ASP A 213 -32.62 21.96 16.91
CA ASP A 213 -31.80 21.11 16.03
C ASP A 213 -30.36 21.21 16.54
N ASP A 214 -30.00 20.31 17.46
CA ASP A 214 -28.67 20.23 18.08
C ASP A 214 -27.69 19.41 17.23
N GLY A 215 -28.16 18.76 16.17
CA GLY A 215 -27.38 17.85 15.33
C GLY A 215 -26.90 16.58 16.04
N ILE A 216 -27.44 16.23 17.23
CA ILE A 216 -26.96 15.11 18.05
C ILE A 216 -27.75 13.83 17.73
N ILE A 217 -27.09 12.86 17.10
CA ILE A 217 -27.59 11.50 16.86
C ILE A 217 -27.03 10.59 17.96
N SER A 218 -27.90 9.96 18.75
CA SER A 218 -27.47 9.06 19.82
C SER A 218 -27.54 7.60 19.39
N LEU A 219 -26.47 6.84 19.65
CA LEU A 219 -26.40 5.39 19.44
C LEU A 219 -26.38 4.69 20.81
N ALA A 220 -27.18 3.64 20.97
CA ALA A 220 -27.18 2.77 22.13
C ALA A 220 -26.55 1.42 21.75
N LEU A 221 -25.31 1.17 22.21
CA LEU A 221 -24.52 0.00 21.79
C LEU A 221 -24.65 -1.20 22.74
N SER A 222 -25.15 -0.97 23.97
CA SER A 222 -25.38 -2.01 24.99
C SER A 222 -26.86 -2.38 25.19
N GLY A 223 -27.73 -2.13 24.20
CA GLY A 223 -29.16 -2.44 24.26
C GLY A 223 -29.98 -1.34 24.93
N ASP A 224 -30.79 -1.70 25.93
CA ASP A 224 -31.62 -0.75 26.68
C ASP A 224 -30.82 -0.04 27.79
N LEU A 225 -30.33 1.16 27.47
CA LEU A 225 -29.60 2.04 28.38
C LEU A 225 -30.45 2.39 29.63
N PRO A 226 -29.94 2.22 30.87
CA PRO A 226 -30.69 2.48 32.09
C PRO A 226 -31.10 3.93 32.35
N SER A 227 -32.01 4.13 33.31
CA SER A 227 -32.63 5.44 33.61
C SER A 227 -31.71 6.54 34.11
N THR A 228 -30.50 6.22 34.58
CA THR A 228 -29.45 7.22 34.86
C THR A 228 -28.87 7.87 33.61
N TYR A 229 -29.00 7.22 32.45
CA TYR A 229 -28.56 7.71 31.15
C TYR A 229 -29.67 8.53 30.45
N LEU A 230 -30.93 8.31 30.86
CA LEU A 230 -32.11 8.89 30.22
C LEU A 230 -32.22 10.41 30.37
N GLU A 231 -31.77 11.06 31.46
CA GLU A 231 -31.83 12.53 31.53
C GLU A 231 -31.01 13.26 30.43
N PHE A 232 -29.99 12.61 29.88
CA PHE A 232 -29.21 13.14 28.76
C PHE A 232 -29.84 12.75 27.40
N TYR A 233 -30.34 11.52 27.30
CA TYR A 233 -30.89 10.89 26.09
C TYR A 233 -32.35 11.26 25.77
N ASP A 234 -33.22 11.44 26.76
CA ASP A 234 -34.61 11.95 26.60
C ASP A 234 -34.65 13.36 26.01
N ARG A 235 -33.52 14.08 26.10
CA ARG A 235 -33.34 15.40 25.49
C ARG A 235 -32.83 15.32 24.05
N CYS A 236 -32.34 14.17 23.56
CA CYS A 236 -31.82 14.01 22.20
C CYS A 236 -32.94 13.78 21.18
N ASN A 237 -32.80 14.36 19.98
CA ASN A 237 -33.82 14.27 18.94
C ASN A 237 -33.96 12.85 18.33
N VAL A 238 -32.90 12.04 18.34
CA VAL A 238 -32.87 10.68 17.75
C VAL A 238 -32.02 9.73 18.59
N VAL A 239 -32.56 8.53 18.88
CA VAL A 239 -31.85 7.42 19.52
C VAL A 239 -31.97 6.14 18.68
N LEU A 240 -30.85 5.60 18.20
CA LEU A 240 -30.78 4.35 17.44
C LEU A 240 -30.16 3.23 18.30
N LYS A 241 -30.87 2.10 18.45
CA LYS A 241 -30.44 0.98 19.31
C LYS A 241 -29.82 -0.17 18.52
N LEU A 242 -28.68 -0.69 19.00
CA LEU A 242 -28.13 -1.98 18.59
C LEU A 242 -28.94 -3.10 19.25
N LYS A 243 -29.26 -4.16 18.49
CA LYS A 243 -29.90 -5.37 19.04
C LYS A 243 -28.87 -6.21 19.79
N GLU A 244 -29.25 -6.78 20.94
CA GLU A 244 -28.35 -7.50 21.86
C GLU A 244 -27.72 -8.78 21.28
N GLU A 245 -28.33 -9.39 20.27
CA GLU A 245 -27.77 -10.54 19.57
C GLU A 245 -26.44 -10.17 18.87
N LYS A 246 -25.35 -10.82 19.29
CA LYS A 246 -24.00 -10.70 18.70
C LYS A 246 -23.96 -11.23 17.26
N CYS A 247 -24.51 -10.46 16.33
CA CYS A 247 -24.48 -10.74 14.90
C CYS A 247 -24.10 -9.46 14.14
N ILE A 248 -23.09 -9.55 13.26
CA ILE A 248 -22.59 -8.41 12.50
C ILE A 248 -23.69 -7.73 11.64
N SER A 249 -24.71 -8.50 11.22
CA SER A 249 -25.87 -7.95 10.50
C SER A 249 -26.70 -6.95 11.32
N ASN A 250 -26.70 -7.03 12.65
CA ASN A 250 -27.36 -6.04 13.51
C ASN A 250 -26.61 -4.70 13.52
N GLU A 251 -25.28 -4.74 13.43
CA GLU A 251 -24.44 -3.53 13.27
C GLU A 251 -24.67 -2.88 11.92
N HIS A 252 -24.79 -3.68 10.85
CA HIS A 252 -25.07 -3.19 9.50
C HIS A 252 -26.47 -2.52 9.42
N ASN A 253 -27.49 -3.15 10.00
CA ASN A 253 -28.84 -2.57 10.10
C ASN A 253 -28.85 -1.24 10.90
N LEU A 254 -27.99 -1.12 11.92
CA LEU A 254 -27.81 0.11 12.67
C LEU A 254 -27.10 1.19 11.83
N PHE A 255 -26.13 0.78 11.01
CA PHE A 255 -25.41 1.68 10.09
C PHE A 255 -26.31 2.24 8.96
N PHE A 256 -27.16 1.43 8.32
CA PHE A 256 -28.12 1.95 7.34
C PHE A 256 -29.07 2.98 7.97
N LYS A 257 -29.62 2.69 9.16
CA LYS A 257 -30.43 3.66 9.92
C LYS A 257 -29.69 4.94 10.24
N LEU A 258 -28.40 4.87 10.55
CA LEU A 258 -27.55 6.04 10.79
C LEU A 258 -27.38 6.88 9.50
N LEU A 259 -27.14 6.24 8.35
CA LEU A 259 -27.01 6.94 7.06
C LEU A 259 -28.26 7.76 6.70
N TYR A 260 -29.48 7.26 6.98
CA TYR A 260 -30.72 8.01 6.76
C TYR A 260 -30.78 9.33 7.54
N HIS A 261 -30.14 9.41 8.71
CA HIS A 261 -30.07 10.63 9.53
C HIS A 261 -28.89 11.52 9.15
N VAL A 262 -27.77 10.94 8.72
CA VAL A 262 -26.60 11.68 8.23
C VAL A 262 -26.88 12.36 6.89
N TYR A 263 -27.69 11.75 6.02
CA TYR A 263 -28.10 12.30 4.73
C TYR A 263 -29.61 12.57 4.68
N PRO A 264 -30.12 13.65 5.27
CA PRO A 264 -31.56 13.90 5.43
C PRO A 264 -32.33 14.27 4.14
N LYS A 265 -31.66 14.34 2.98
CA LYS A 265 -32.28 14.75 1.71
C LYS A 265 -32.91 13.55 1.00
N GLU A 266 -34.16 13.67 0.54
CA GLU A 266 -34.94 12.56 -0.07
C GLU A 266 -34.23 11.79 -1.21
N GLY A 267 -33.39 12.48 -1.99
CA GLY A 267 -32.62 11.82 -3.05
C GLY A 267 -31.54 10.87 -2.54
N ALA A 268 -30.97 11.13 -1.35
CA ALA A 268 -30.00 10.25 -0.72
C ALA A 268 -30.69 9.02 -0.10
N HIS A 269 -31.89 9.21 0.47
CA HIS A 269 -32.71 8.12 1.02
C HIS A 269 -33.05 7.04 -0.01
N SER A 270 -33.29 7.44 -1.27
CA SER A 270 -33.50 6.51 -2.39
C SER A 270 -32.24 5.70 -2.72
N VAL A 271 -31.06 6.29 -2.61
CA VAL A 271 -29.77 5.62 -2.84
C VAL A 271 -29.47 4.65 -1.71
N ILE A 272 -29.59 5.11 -0.46
CA ILE A 272 -29.38 4.28 0.75
C ILE A 272 -30.28 3.04 0.70
N LYS A 273 -31.54 3.20 0.25
CA LYS A 273 -32.50 2.09 0.12
C LYS A 273 -32.05 1.03 -0.88
N GLU A 274 -31.62 1.40 -2.09
CA GLU A 274 -31.16 0.44 -3.10
C GLU A 274 -29.95 -0.38 -2.62
N TYR A 275 -29.03 0.25 -1.86
CA TYR A 275 -27.92 -0.47 -1.23
C TYR A 275 -28.35 -1.35 -0.04
N GLU A 276 -29.32 -0.91 0.77
CA GLU A 276 -29.89 -1.72 1.86
C GLU A 276 -30.61 -2.96 1.29
N ASP A 277 -31.41 -2.79 0.23
CA ASP A 277 -32.10 -3.88 -0.48
C ASP A 277 -31.11 -4.83 -1.16
N CYS A 278 -30.03 -4.32 -1.77
CA CYS A 278 -28.94 -5.14 -2.31
C CYS A 278 -28.24 -5.95 -1.21
N TYR A 279 -27.89 -5.32 -0.09
CA TYR A 279 -27.29 -5.99 1.07
C TYR A 279 -28.21 -7.08 1.63
N ASN A 280 -29.50 -6.79 1.78
CA ASN A 280 -30.51 -7.76 2.23
C ASN A 280 -30.60 -8.97 1.29
N SER A 281 -30.61 -8.74 -0.03
CA SER A 281 -30.65 -9.80 -1.05
C SER A 281 -29.44 -10.73 -0.98
N ILE A 282 -28.22 -10.17 -0.99
CA ILE A 282 -26.96 -10.93 -0.84
C ILE A 282 -26.97 -11.70 0.49
N ARG A 283 -27.42 -11.06 1.58
CA ARG A 283 -27.46 -11.68 2.90
C ARG A 283 -28.36 -12.91 2.93
N ASP A 284 -29.54 -12.80 2.36
CA ASP A 284 -30.53 -13.86 2.40
C ASP A 284 -30.21 -14.97 1.39
N HIS A 285 -29.52 -14.67 0.29
CA HIS A 285 -28.89 -15.68 -0.59
C HIS A 285 -27.84 -16.50 0.18
N PHE A 286 -26.90 -15.84 0.88
CA PHE A 286 -25.85 -16.50 1.67
C PHE A 286 -26.39 -17.32 2.86
N ARG A 287 -27.59 -17.01 3.37
CA ARG A 287 -28.31 -17.85 4.36
C ARG A 287 -28.91 -19.12 3.75
N GLN A 288 -29.21 -19.13 2.45
CA GLN A 288 -29.79 -20.27 1.74
C GLN A 288 -28.71 -21.16 1.12
N GLN A 289 -27.71 -20.57 0.49
CA GLN A 289 -26.52 -21.22 -0.08
C GLN A 289 -25.26 -20.51 0.41
N ALA A 290 -24.57 -21.10 1.39
CA ALA A 290 -23.30 -20.58 1.86
C ALA A 290 -22.18 -20.86 0.83
N PRO A 291 -21.45 -19.84 0.34
CA PRO A 291 -20.38 -20.05 -0.62
C PRO A 291 -19.18 -20.75 0.04
N ASN A 292 -18.74 -21.85 -0.56
CA ASN A 292 -17.63 -22.67 -0.04
C ASN A 292 -16.24 -22.04 -0.28
N THR A 293 -16.14 -21.01 -1.13
CA THR A 293 -14.89 -20.29 -1.45
C THR A 293 -15.14 -18.80 -1.63
N MET A 294 -14.08 -17.99 -1.49
CA MET A 294 -14.16 -16.54 -1.72
C MET A 294 -14.51 -16.19 -3.18
N ASN A 295 -14.17 -17.04 -4.15
CA ASN A 295 -14.51 -16.79 -5.56
C ASN A 295 -16.00 -17.05 -5.83
N ALA A 296 -16.58 -18.12 -5.27
CA ALA A 296 -18.03 -18.34 -5.34
C ALA A 296 -18.83 -17.21 -4.68
N ALA A 297 -18.30 -16.60 -3.61
CA ALA A 297 -18.92 -15.42 -3.00
C ALA A 297 -18.93 -14.21 -3.97
N LYS A 298 -17.85 -13.95 -4.70
CA LYS A 298 -17.76 -12.84 -5.67
C LYS A 298 -18.75 -12.99 -6.83
N GLU A 299 -18.93 -14.21 -7.34
CA GLU A 299 -19.85 -14.51 -8.44
C GLU A 299 -21.32 -14.16 -8.11
N ILE A 300 -21.67 -14.15 -6.82
CA ILE A 300 -23.00 -13.75 -6.31
C ILE A 300 -23.05 -12.24 -5.99
N ILE A 301 -22.01 -11.72 -5.35
CA ILE A 301 -21.96 -10.32 -4.88
C ILE A 301 -21.88 -9.33 -6.05
N LEU A 302 -20.99 -9.57 -7.02
CA LEU A 302 -20.66 -8.58 -8.06
C LEU A 302 -21.87 -8.25 -8.98
N PRO A 303 -22.63 -9.23 -9.53
CA PRO A 303 -23.79 -8.90 -10.36
C PRO A 303 -24.91 -8.20 -9.58
N SER A 304 -25.07 -8.56 -8.30
CA SER A 304 -26.07 -7.96 -7.41
C SER A 304 -25.78 -6.47 -7.13
N LEU A 305 -24.50 -6.11 -7.02
CA LEU A 305 -24.05 -4.72 -6.83
C LEU A 305 -24.16 -3.90 -8.13
N LEU A 306 -23.73 -4.45 -9.27
CA LEU A 306 -23.86 -3.78 -10.57
C LEU A 306 -25.33 -3.44 -10.87
N SER A 307 -26.23 -4.40 -10.67
CA SER A 307 -27.67 -4.19 -10.87
C SER A 307 -28.28 -3.14 -9.92
N ALA A 308 -27.74 -2.97 -8.70
CA ALA A 308 -28.14 -1.89 -7.81
C ALA A 308 -27.60 -0.52 -8.28
N ALA A 309 -26.37 -0.47 -8.78
CA ALA A 309 -25.77 0.74 -9.36
C ALA A 309 -26.59 1.25 -10.57
N GLU A 310 -26.96 0.34 -11.48
CA GLU A 310 -27.81 0.64 -12.64
C GLU A 310 -29.13 1.30 -12.22
N ARG A 311 -29.87 0.69 -11.27
CA ARG A 311 -31.12 1.27 -10.74
C ARG A 311 -30.94 2.64 -10.10
N ILE A 312 -29.80 2.89 -9.44
CA ILE A 312 -29.51 4.20 -8.85
C ILE A 312 -29.26 5.26 -9.95
N ILE A 313 -28.53 4.90 -11.00
CA ILE A 313 -28.27 5.77 -12.16
C ILE A 313 -29.59 6.06 -12.93
N GLU A 314 -30.45 5.06 -13.11
CA GLU A 314 -31.77 5.20 -13.72
C GLU A 314 -32.70 6.10 -12.88
N ASN A 315 -32.77 5.89 -11.56
CA ASN A 315 -33.60 6.73 -10.67
C ASN A 315 -33.11 8.19 -10.64
N ARG A 316 -31.80 8.42 -10.70
CA ARG A 316 -31.20 9.76 -10.81
C ARG A 316 -31.54 10.43 -12.14
N THR A 317 -31.37 9.74 -13.25
CA THR A 317 -31.71 10.26 -14.57
C THR A 317 -33.22 10.44 -14.77
N ALA A 318 -34.07 9.66 -14.09
CA ALA A 318 -35.51 9.86 -14.08
C ALA A 318 -35.94 11.12 -13.30
N LYS A 319 -35.40 11.36 -12.09
CA LYS A 319 -35.68 12.58 -11.31
C LYS A 319 -35.04 13.84 -11.92
N GLY A 320 -33.86 13.71 -12.55
CA GLY A 320 -33.17 14.82 -13.23
C GLY A 320 -33.94 15.43 -14.40
N ARG A 321 -34.83 14.68 -15.06
CA ARG A 321 -35.67 15.16 -16.18
C ARG A 321 -36.61 16.32 -15.81
N LEU A 322 -36.83 16.58 -14.51
CA LEU A 322 -37.70 17.65 -14.02
C LEU A 322 -36.96 18.95 -13.64
N ALA A 323 -35.62 18.95 -13.61
CA ALA A 323 -34.84 20.10 -13.16
C ALA A 323 -33.60 20.33 -14.03
N GLY A 324 -33.73 21.23 -15.02
CA GLY A 324 -32.60 21.72 -15.82
C GLY A 324 -32.38 20.99 -17.14
N PHE A 325 -33.16 21.33 -18.17
CA PHE A 325 -32.75 21.06 -19.55
C PHE A 325 -31.52 21.90 -19.91
N VAL A 326 -30.65 21.35 -20.76
CA VAL A 326 -29.40 21.96 -21.29
C VAL A 326 -28.17 21.93 -20.35
N ASN A 327 -27.74 20.72 -19.91
CA ASN A 327 -26.31 20.33 -19.94
C ASN A 327 -26.05 18.82 -19.71
N ILE A 328 -27.00 18.09 -19.11
CA ILE A 328 -26.79 16.74 -18.54
C ILE A 328 -26.21 15.71 -19.54
N ASP A 329 -26.64 15.68 -20.80
CA ASP A 329 -26.09 14.73 -21.78
C ASP A 329 -24.64 15.01 -22.18
N ALA A 330 -24.18 16.27 -22.10
CA ALA A 330 -22.79 16.62 -22.34
C ALA A 330 -21.90 16.23 -21.16
N GLU A 331 -22.35 16.49 -19.93
CA GLU A 331 -21.65 16.09 -18.69
C GLU A 331 -21.60 14.56 -18.55
N ARG A 332 -22.69 13.86 -18.86
CA ARG A 332 -22.72 12.38 -18.87
C ARG A 332 -21.74 11.81 -19.90
N LYS A 333 -21.74 12.34 -21.13
CA LYS A 333 -20.80 11.91 -22.17
C LYS A 333 -19.34 12.17 -21.78
N LEU A 334 -19.07 13.32 -21.16
CA LEU A 334 -17.74 13.67 -20.65
C LEU A 334 -17.27 12.62 -19.64
N GLU A 335 -18.11 12.25 -18.66
CA GLU A 335 -17.75 11.27 -17.65
C GLU A 335 -17.62 9.84 -18.21
N GLU A 336 -18.48 9.46 -19.17
CA GLU A 336 -18.33 8.20 -19.94
C GLU A 336 -16.99 8.14 -20.70
N ASP A 337 -16.57 9.24 -21.33
CA ASP A 337 -15.28 9.33 -22.03
C ASP A 337 -14.08 9.33 -21.03
N ARG A 338 -14.23 9.91 -19.82
CA ARG A 338 -13.22 9.84 -18.75
C ARG A 338 -12.99 8.43 -18.24
N VAL A 339 -14.07 7.72 -17.89
CA VAL A 339 -14.01 6.31 -17.45
C VAL A 339 -13.40 5.43 -18.55
N ARG A 340 -13.73 5.68 -19.82
CA ARG A 340 -13.10 4.99 -20.96
C ARG A 340 -11.58 5.23 -21.01
N ILE A 341 -11.13 6.46 -20.85
CA ILE A 341 -9.69 6.82 -20.88
C ILE A 341 -8.92 6.16 -19.72
N LEU A 342 -9.48 6.17 -18.51
CA LEU A 342 -8.93 5.45 -17.36
C LEU A 342 -8.83 3.95 -17.65
N GLY A 343 -9.87 3.34 -18.23
CA GLY A 343 -9.88 1.92 -18.61
C GLY A 343 -8.93 1.55 -19.76
N MET A 344 -8.52 2.51 -20.61
CA MET A 344 -7.53 2.30 -21.67
C MET A 344 -6.08 2.36 -21.17
N LEU A 345 -5.84 3.01 -20.03
CA LEU A 345 -4.54 2.98 -19.35
C LEU A 345 -4.44 1.66 -18.58
N PRO A 346 -3.43 0.80 -18.85
CA PRO A 346 -3.35 -0.49 -18.18
C PRO A 346 -3.16 -0.29 -16.66
N PRO A 347 -3.95 -0.95 -15.80
CA PRO A 347 -3.74 -0.92 -14.35
C PRO A 347 -2.50 -1.75 -14.01
N LEU A 348 -1.34 -1.11 -14.15
CA LEU A 348 -0.07 -1.64 -13.66
C LEU A 348 -0.18 -1.75 -12.13
N PRO A 349 0.24 -2.84 -11.48
CA PRO A 349 0.04 -3.03 -10.03
C PRO A 349 1.09 -2.25 -9.21
N TYR A 350 1.19 -0.94 -9.44
CA TYR A 350 2.24 -0.06 -8.91
C TYR A 350 2.27 -0.02 -7.37
N LEU A 351 1.11 -0.14 -6.72
CA LEU A 351 1.04 -0.23 -5.27
C LEU A 351 1.77 -1.49 -4.75
N ASP A 352 1.54 -2.65 -5.38
CA ASP A 352 2.25 -3.89 -5.02
C ASP A 352 3.73 -3.80 -5.39
N ARG A 353 4.07 -3.15 -6.51
CA ARG A 353 5.47 -2.94 -6.92
C ARG A 353 6.24 -2.10 -5.89
N LYS A 354 5.64 -1.01 -5.39
CA LYS A 354 6.19 -0.23 -4.27
C LYS A 354 6.28 -1.07 -3.00
N ASN A 355 5.21 -1.79 -2.64
CA ASN A 355 5.08 -2.48 -1.37
C ASN A 355 5.96 -3.74 -1.20
N ARG A 356 6.55 -4.26 -2.29
CA ARG A 356 7.59 -5.30 -2.24
C ARG A 356 8.86 -4.83 -1.54
N ASN A 357 9.21 -3.55 -1.66
CA ASN A 357 10.35 -2.98 -0.94
C ASN A 357 10.00 -2.92 0.55
N VAL A 358 10.88 -3.42 1.42
CA VAL A 358 10.63 -3.46 2.87
C VAL A 358 10.34 -2.06 3.43
N ILE A 359 9.54 -1.99 4.48
CA ILE A 359 9.38 -0.77 5.29
C ILE A 359 10.74 -0.47 5.95
N ARG A 360 11.10 0.81 6.08
CA ARG A 360 12.31 1.23 6.78
C ARG A 360 12.33 0.74 8.24
N ALA A 361 13.51 0.60 8.83
CA ALA A 361 13.61 0.48 10.27
C ALA A 361 13.40 1.87 10.92
N GLU A 362 12.97 1.90 12.18
CA GLU A 362 12.99 3.12 12.99
C GLU A 362 14.41 3.72 13.01
N ASP A 363 14.49 5.06 13.10
CA ASP A 363 15.74 5.85 13.05
C ASP A 363 16.60 5.69 11.77
N THR A 364 16.05 5.13 10.68
CA THR A 364 16.71 5.07 9.36
C THR A 364 16.08 5.98 8.32
N CYS A 365 16.77 6.22 7.20
CA CYS A 365 16.47 7.22 6.17
C CYS A 365 16.61 8.68 6.64
N VAL A 366 17.15 8.92 7.83
CA VAL A 366 17.30 10.24 8.46
C VAL A 366 18.34 11.08 7.72
N TRP A 367 19.44 10.47 7.29
CA TRP A 367 20.51 11.11 6.51
C TRP A 367 19.99 11.85 5.26
N ALA A 368 18.97 11.29 4.59
CA ALA A 368 18.37 11.87 3.40
C ALA A 368 17.20 12.80 3.74
N THR A 369 16.28 12.40 4.63
CA THR A 369 15.09 13.21 5.01
C THR A 369 15.45 14.53 5.70
N THR A 370 16.57 14.57 6.42
CA THR A 370 17.12 15.79 7.03
C THR A 370 18.10 16.54 6.14
N HIS A 371 18.38 16.04 4.93
CA HIS A 371 19.38 16.66 4.06
C HIS A 371 18.86 18.00 3.50
N PRO A 372 19.59 19.12 3.66
CA PRO A 372 19.11 20.45 3.26
C PRO A 372 18.65 20.54 1.80
N LYS A 373 19.35 19.86 0.89
CA LYS A 373 18.97 19.77 -0.54
C LYS A 373 17.57 19.19 -0.77
N LEU A 374 17.18 18.12 -0.06
CA LEU A 374 15.84 17.53 -0.20
C LEU A 374 14.78 18.46 0.37
N GLN A 375 15.02 19.02 1.57
CA GLN A 375 14.09 19.93 2.23
C GLN A 375 13.88 21.22 1.41
N GLN A 376 14.96 21.78 0.85
CA GLN A 376 14.89 22.93 -0.05
C GLN A 376 14.10 22.61 -1.33
N TRP A 377 14.39 21.48 -1.98
CA TRP A 377 13.64 21.02 -3.15
C TRP A 377 12.14 20.81 -2.86
N GLN A 378 11.83 20.21 -1.72
CA GLN A 378 10.46 19.94 -1.28
C GLN A 378 9.69 21.23 -0.99
N THR A 379 10.29 22.20 -0.28
CA THR A 379 9.66 23.49 0.05
C THR A 379 9.67 24.51 -1.09
N ALA A 380 10.51 24.36 -2.11
CA ALA A 380 10.59 25.30 -3.22
C ALA A 380 9.27 25.41 -3.99
N SER A 381 8.82 26.64 -4.28
CA SER A 381 7.63 26.87 -5.11
C SER A 381 7.87 26.62 -6.61
N SER A 382 9.13 26.42 -7.02
CA SER A 382 9.54 26.22 -8.41
C SER A 382 9.74 24.75 -8.78
N SER A 383 9.15 24.37 -9.91
CA SER A 383 9.50 23.20 -10.72
C SER A 383 11.01 22.89 -10.73
N SER A 384 11.41 21.69 -10.30
CA SER A 384 12.82 21.23 -10.33
C SER A 384 12.97 19.70 -10.20
N VAL A 385 14.16 19.17 -10.56
CA VAL A 385 14.51 17.73 -10.46
C VAL A 385 15.46 17.51 -9.28
N LEU A 386 15.12 16.58 -8.38
CA LEU A 386 16.04 16.06 -7.38
C LEU A 386 16.57 14.71 -7.86
N TRP A 387 17.88 14.61 -8.07
CA TRP A 387 18.54 13.35 -8.40
C TRP A 387 19.29 12.82 -7.17
N LEU A 388 18.87 11.66 -6.68
CA LEU A 388 19.49 10.97 -5.55
C LEU A 388 20.33 9.79 -6.06
N SER A 389 21.66 9.92 -5.97
CA SER A 389 22.58 8.81 -6.21
C SER A 389 23.03 8.19 -4.89
N ALA A 390 23.17 6.88 -4.89
CA ALA A 390 23.89 6.14 -3.86
C ALA A 390 24.30 4.78 -4.44
N ASP A 391 25.20 4.10 -3.76
CA ASP A 391 25.67 2.78 -4.17
C ASP A 391 24.57 1.69 -4.18
N PRO A 392 24.82 0.55 -4.88
CA PRO A 392 23.94 -0.61 -4.86
C PRO A 392 23.75 -1.15 -3.43
N GLY A 393 22.51 -1.46 -3.05
CA GLY A 393 22.22 -1.97 -1.71
C GLY A 393 22.20 -0.93 -0.58
N CYS A 394 22.40 0.37 -0.86
CA CYS A 394 22.31 1.46 0.13
C CYS A 394 20.87 1.94 0.43
N GLY A 395 19.84 1.14 0.13
CA GLY A 395 18.48 1.38 0.59
C GLY A 395 17.64 2.40 -0.21
N LYS A 396 18.08 2.82 -1.41
CA LYS A 396 17.36 3.81 -2.25
C LYS A 396 15.86 3.52 -2.42
N SER A 397 15.47 2.30 -2.77
CA SER A 397 14.06 1.90 -2.92
C SER A 397 13.25 1.95 -1.62
N VAL A 398 13.91 1.72 -0.47
CA VAL A 398 13.30 1.83 0.87
C VAL A 398 13.09 3.30 1.24
N LEU A 399 14.07 4.15 0.94
CA LEU A 399 13.96 5.61 1.07
C LEU A 399 12.85 6.16 0.16
N ALA A 400 12.83 5.80 -1.13
CA ALA A 400 11.78 6.23 -2.06
C ALA A 400 10.39 5.82 -1.56
N ARG A 401 10.23 4.59 -1.06
CA ARG A 401 8.99 4.15 -0.41
C ARG A 401 8.62 5.01 0.80
N HIS A 402 9.54 5.25 1.73
CA HIS A 402 9.31 6.07 2.92
C HIS A 402 8.93 7.52 2.56
N LEU A 403 9.55 8.09 1.53
CA LEU A 403 9.22 9.41 1.04
C LEU A 403 7.79 9.49 0.49
N ILE A 404 7.35 8.48 -0.27
CA ILE A 404 5.99 8.37 -0.81
C ILE A 404 4.95 8.10 0.29
N ASP A 405 5.24 7.19 1.23
CA ASP A 405 4.27 6.70 2.22
C ASP A 405 4.09 7.68 3.39
N ASP A 406 5.16 8.34 3.85
CA ASP A 406 5.14 9.15 5.08
C ASP A 406 5.50 10.64 4.85
N VAL A 407 6.60 10.92 4.13
CA VAL A 407 7.22 12.27 4.16
C VAL A 407 6.53 13.28 3.24
N PHE A 408 6.19 12.90 2.01
CA PHE A 408 5.50 13.79 1.08
C PHE A 408 4.03 14.02 1.46
N PRO A 409 3.24 13.00 1.88
CA PRO A 409 1.87 13.23 2.34
C PRO A 409 1.79 14.14 3.58
N ALA A 410 2.72 14.02 4.53
CA ALA A 410 2.74 14.85 5.73
C ALA A 410 3.13 16.32 5.46
N ALA A 411 4.01 16.57 4.49
CA ALA A 411 4.49 17.91 4.17
C ALA A 411 3.60 18.67 3.16
N SER A 412 3.01 17.94 2.20
CA SER A 412 2.13 18.50 1.18
C SER A 412 0.82 17.67 1.09
N PRO A 413 -0.11 17.77 2.05
CA PRO A 413 -1.32 16.94 2.09
C PRO A 413 -2.26 17.09 0.89
N THR A 414 -2.10 18.18 0.12
CA THR A 414 -2.87 18.48 -1.10
C THR A 414 -2.06 18.25 -2.38
N ALA A 415 -0.89 17.62 -2.32
CA ALA A 415 -0.10 17.30 -3.51
C ALA A 415 -0.51 15.95 -4.12
N THR A 416 -0.60 15.91 -5.44
CA THR A 416 -0.73 14.65 -6.18
C THR A 416 0.61 13.94 -6.18
N ILE A 417 0.68 12.74 -5.60
CA ILE A 417 1.92 11.94 -5.56
C ILE A 417 1.79 10.77 -6.54
N CYS A 418 2.58 10.78 -7.61
CA CYS A 418 2.68 9.70 -8.57
C CYS A 418 4.05 9.00 -8.41
N TYR A 419 4.10 7.68 -8.56
CA TYR A 419 5.35 6.94 -8.43
C TYR A 419 5.50 5.78 -9.40
N PHE A 420 6.74 5.44 -9.74
CA PHE A 420 7.10 4.24 -10.47
C PHE A 420 8.46 3.71 -9.98
N PHE A 421 8.57 2.40 -9.87
CA PHE A 421 9.80 1.73 -9.44
C PHE A 421 10.32 0.95 -10.64
N PHE A 422 11.42 1.41 -11.23
CA PHE A 422 12.04 0.69 -12.33
C PHE A 422 12.62 -0.64 -11.86
N ARG A 423 12.44 -1.67 -12.69
CA ARG A 423 13.07 -2.99 -12.48
C ARG A 423 13.49 -3.60 -13.80
N ASP A 424 14.75 -4.04 -13.89
CA ASP A 424 15.35 -4.59 -15.11
C ASP A 424 14.80 -5.98 -15.48
N ASP A 425 14.25 -6.67 -14.49
CA ASP A 425 13.74 -8.04 -14.52
C ASP A 425 12.20 -8.14 -14.58
N PHE A 426 11.46 -7.02 -14.54
CA PHE A 426 9.99 -7.02 -14.67
C PHE A 426 9.53 -6.18 -15.86
N ASP A 427 8.97 -6.83 -16.90
CA ASP A 427 8.53 -6.17 -18.14
C ASP A 427 7.60 -4.96 -17.90
N ASP A 428 6.69 -5.07 -16.93
CA ASP A 428 5.73 -4.04 -16.57
C ASP A 428 6.34 -2.87 -15.75
N GLN A 429 7.59 -3.03 -15.29
CA GLN A 429 8.38 -2.05 -14.54
C GLN A 429 9.62 -1.55 -15.29
N ARG A 430 9.91 -2.05 -16.50
CA ARG A 430 11.20 -1.85 -17.14
C ARG A 430 11.31 -0.57 -17.97
N THR A 431 10.27 -0.21 -18.72
CA THR A 431 10.34 0.79 -19.80
C THR A 431 9.77 2.15 -19.41
N LEU A 432 10.23 3.22 -20.07
CA LEU A 432 9.70 4.57 -19.87
C LEU A 432 8.21 4.65 -20.23
N ILE A 433 7.78 4.02 -21.32
CA ILE A 433 6.37 3.99 -21.71
C ILE A 433 5.46 3.42 -20.60
N ASN A 434 5.89 2.41 -19.86
CA ASN A 434 5.14 1.87 -18.73
C ASN A 434 5.17 2.81 -17.52
N ALA A 435 6.31 3.48 -17.26
CA ALA A 435 6.41 4.53 -16.24
C ALA A 435 5.43 5.69 -16.50
N LEU A 436 5.36 6.18 -17.74
CA LEU A 436 4.47 7.26 -18.14
C LEU A 436 2.98 6.85 -18.06
N ARG A 437 2.62 5.65 -18.55
CA ARG A 437 1.26 5.09 -18.36
C ARG A 437 0.87 5.04 -16.89
N CYS A 438 1.79 4.59 -16.03
CA CYS A 438 1.59 4.48 -14.60
C CYS A 438 1.41 5.85 -13.92
N ILE A 439 2.20 6.85 -14.29
CA ILE A 439 2.10 8.22 -13.75
C ILE A 439 0.82 8.91 -14.21
N VAL A 440 0.47 8.81 -15.50
CA VAL A 440 -0.78 9.37 -16.05
C VAL A 440 -2.00 8.71 -15.40
N HIS A 441 -2.00 7.38 -15.23
CA HIS A 441 -3.07 6.68 -14.53
C HIS A 441 -3.19 7.13 -13.06
N GLN A 442 -2.09 7.26 -12.32
CA GLN A 442 -2.15 7.76 -10.93
C GLN A 442 -2.66 9.20 -10.83
N LEU A 443 -2.21 10.07 -11.75
CA LEU A 443 -2.64 11.47 -11.83
C LEU A 443 -4.15 11.58 -12.05
N PHE A 444 -4.68 10.84 -13.05
CA PHE A 444 -6.12 10.82 -13.35
C PHE A 444 -6.97 10.06 -12.31
N LEU A 445 -6.40 9.11 -11.58
CA LEU A 445 -7.12 8.42 -10.50
C LEU A 445 -7.25 9.30 -9.26
N GLN A 446 -6.27 10.16 -8.99
CA GLN A 446 -6.31 11.13 -7.89
C GLN A 446 -7.16 12.37 -8.23
N ASP A 447 -7.12 12.85 -9.48
CA ASP A 447 -7.99 13.91 -9.98
C ASP A 447 -8.50 13.60 -11.41
N PRO A 448 -9.72 13.02 -11.53
CA PRO A 448 -10.37 12.77 -12.81
C PRO A 448 -10.69 14.05 -13.61
N THR A 449 -10.72 15.22 -12.98
CA THR A 449 -11.05 16.48 -13.68
C THR A 449 -9.95 16.90 -14.67
N LEU A 450 -8.72 16.44 -14.44
CA LEU A 450 -7.57 16.63 -15.33
C LEU A 450 -7.72 15.91 -16.69
N ILE A 451 -8.65 14.95 -16.78
CA ILE A 451 -9.14 14.45 -18.07
C ILE A 451 -10.10 15.50 -18.65
N THR A 452 -9.51 16.51 -19.28
CA THR A 452 -10.23 17.61 -19.95
C THR A 452 -10.75 17.18 -21.32
N GLN A 453 -11.66 17.96 -21.92
CA GLN A 453 -12.10 17.71 -23.30
C GLN A 453 -10.93 17.71 -24.30
N ALA A 454 -9.89 18.52 -24.09
CA ALA A 454 -8.70 18.52 -24.94
C ALA A 454 -7.93 17.19 -24.89
N VAL A 455 -7.83 16.58 -23.69
CA VAL A 455 -7.29 15.23 -23.50
C VAL A 455 -8.19 14.21 -24.21
N ILE A 456 -9.51 14.26 -23.99
CA ILE A 456 -10.47 13.34 -24.63
C ILE A 456 -10.37 13.40 -26.15
N ASP A 457 -10.36 14.60 -26.73
CA ASP A 457 -10.23 14.79 -28.17
C ASP A 457 -8.88 14.29 -28.70
N ALA A 458 -7.79 14.44 -27.93
CA ALA A 458 -6.47 13.93 -28.32
C ALA A 458 -6.48 12.39 -28.38
N PHE A 459 -7.05 11.73 -27.35
CA PHE A 459 -7.24 10.28 -27.33
C PHE A 459 -8.10 9.80 -28.50
N GLN A 460 -9.27 10.43 -28.73
CA GLN A 460 -10.18 10.08 -29.83
C GLN A 460 -9.56 10.28 -31.22
N ARG A 461 -8.71 11.30 -31.39
CA ARG A 461 -8.01 11.56 -32.67
C ARG A 461 -6.86 10.60 -32.94
N ASN A 462 -6.26 9.96 -31.92
CA ASN A 462 -5.09 9.12 -32.12
C ASN A 462 -4.97 8.00 -31.07
N ASN A 463 -5.58 6.85 -31.37
CA ASN A 463 -5.47 5.61 -30.59
C ASN A 463 -4.03 5.10 -30.35
N LYS A 464 -3.00 5.65 -31.02
CA LYS A 464 -1.59 5.30 -30.79
C LYS A 464 -0.88 6.18 -29.75
N LEU A 465 -1.50 7.24 -29.22
CA LEU A 465 -0.86 8.09 -28.19
C LEU A 465 -0.46 7.30 -26.94
N LEU A 466 -1.31 6.38 -26.49
CA LEU A 466 -1.01 5.46 -25.38
C LEU A 466 0.12 4.46 -25.67
N SER A 467 0.57 4.37 -26.92
CA SER A 467 1.66 3.50 -27.39
C SER A 467 2.89 4.31 -27.84
N SER A 468 2.94 5.61 -27.52
CA SER A 468 4.04 6.53 -27.81
C SER A 468 4.52 7.23 -26.54
N GLU A 469 5.83 7.28 -26.33
CA GLU A 469 6.44 7.95 -25.18
C GLU A 469 6.20 9.46 -25.21
N ASP A 470 6.43 10.11 -26.35
CA ASP A 470 6.16 11.54 -26.53
C ASP A 470 4.66 11.85 -26.37
N GLY A 471 3.77 10.98 -26.88
CA GLY A 471 2.32 11.17 -26.75
C GLY A 471 1.83 11.12 -25.31
N LEU A 472 2.33 10.16 -24.52
CA LEU A 472 2.04 10.06 -23.08
C LEU A 472 2.68 11.19 -22.28
N TRP A 473 3.89 11.63 -22.65
CA TRP A 473 4.56 12.77 -22.03
C TRP A 473 3.77 14.06 -22.23
N ASP A 474 3.28 14.33 -23.44
CA ASP A 474 2.45 15.50 -23.74
C ASP A 474 1.12 15.48 -22.96
N ILE A 475 0.44 14.32 -22.90
CA ILE A 475 -0.78 14.13 -22.10
C ILE A 475 -0.50 14.41 -20.61
N PHE A 476 0.60 13.85 -20.09
CA PHE A 476 1.01 14.03 -18.70
C PHE A 476 1.30 15.51 -18.40
N LEU A 477 2.06 16.20 -19.25
CA LEU A 477 2.36 17.62 -19.06
C LEU A 477 1.10 18.50 -19.13
N GLN A 478 0.19 18.25 -20.07
CA GLN A 478 -1.08 18.99 -20.16
C GLN A 478 -1.92 18.82 -18.89
N ALA A 479 -2.02 17.60 -18.36
CA ALA A 479 -2.74 17.31 -17.12
C ALA A 479 -2.06 17.96 -15.90
N ALA A 480 -0.75 17.79 -15.74
CA ALA A 480 0.01 18.35 -14.62
C ALA A 480 0.07 19.90 -14.65
N GLN A 481 0.03 20.53 -15.84
CA GLN A 481 -0.06 21.98 -15.98
C GLN A 481 -1.47 22.52 -15.73
N SER A 482 -2.52 21.76 -16.10
CA SER A 482 -3.92 22.13 -15.84
C SER A 482 -4.30 22.02 -14.36
N ASN A 483 -3.52 21.28 -13.56
CA ASN A 483 -3.65 21.25 -12.10
C ASN A 483 -3.12 22.55 -11.46
N HIS A 484 -3.80 23.67 -11.72
CA HIS A 484 -3.35 25.02 -11.36
C HIS A 484 -3.31 25.30 -9.84
N SER A 485 -3.83 24.41 -8.99
CA SER A 485 -3.94 24.63 -7.55
C SER A 485 -3.06 23.69 -6.71
N GLN A 486 -2.78 22.47 -7.18
CA GLN A 486 -2.02 21.46 -6.43
C GLN A 486 -0.62 21.26 -7.00
N GLU A 487 0.27 20.75 -6.15
CA GLU A 487 1.62 20.35 -6.55
C GLU A 487 1.59 18.90 -7.05
N VAL A 488 2.29 18.60 -8.14
CA VAL A 488 2.42 17.24 -8.66
C VAL A 488 3.85 16.77 -8.40
N LEU A 489 4.00 15.72 -7.59
CA LEU A 489 5.29 15.13 -7.23
C LEU A 489 5.40 13.73 -7.82
N CYS A 490 6.37 13.55 -8.71
CA CYS A 490 6.66 12.28 -9.36
C CYS A 490 7.93 11.63 -8.80
N VAL A 491 7.82 10.41 -8.29
CA VAL A 491 8.97 9.62 -7.76
C VAL A 491 9.30 8.48 -8.72
N LEU A 492 10.53 8.47 -9.23
CA LEU A 492 11.07 7.44 -10.11
C LEU A 492 12.26 6.76 -9.46
N ASP A 493 12.04 5.56 -8.91
CA ASP A 493 13.10 4.78 -8.26
C ASP A 493 13.88 3.93 -9.28
N ALA A 494 15.20 3.84 -9.11
CA ALA A 494 16.13 2.99 -9.87
C ALA A 494 16.18 3.25 -11.39
N LEU A 495 16.29 4.51 -11.83
CA LEU A 495 16.40 4.87 -13.26
C LEU A 495 17.62 4.23 -13.98
N ASP A 496 18.61 3.70 -13.25
CA ASP A 496 19.68 2.87 -13.82
C ASP A 496 19.21 1.51 -14.36
N GLU A 497 18.06 1.00 -13.91
CA GLU A 497 17.44 -0.24 -14.37
C GLU A 497 16.54 -0.02 -15.62
N CYS A 498 16.29 1.24 -16.00
CA CYS A 498 15.61 1.62 -17.23
C CYS A 498 16.54 1.46 -18.46
N PRO A 499 16.04 0.97 -19.62
CA PRO A 499 16.83 0.88 -20.85
C PRO A 499 17.53 2.20 -21.22
N ALA A 500 18.74 2.08 -21.78
CA ALA A 500 19.57 3.26 -22.06
C ALA A 500 18.97 4.22 -23.11
N GLN A 501 18.08 3.74 -23.99
CA GLN A 501 17.40 4.56 -25.00
C GLN A 501 16.29 5.39 -24.33
N ASP A 502 15.34 4.71 -23.68
CA ASP A 502 14.29 5.26 -22.82
C ASP A 502 14.83 6.34 -21.86
N ARG A 503 15.91 6.03 -21.11
CA ARG A 503 16.48 6.97 -20.12
C ARG A 503 16.98 8.27 -20.76
N VAL A 504 17.64 8.20 -21.91
CA VAL A 504 18.16 9.39 -22.62
C VAL A 504 17.00 10.22 -23.17
N ILE A 505 15.95 9.58 -23.68
CA ILE A 505 14.71 10.25 -24.12
C ILE A 505 14.07 11.01 -22.96
N PHE A 506 13.89 10.35 -21.82
CA PHE A 506 13.28 10.92 -20.62
C PHE A 506 14.07 12.11 -20.04
N ILE A 507 15.39 11.96 -19.91
CA ILE A 507 16.30 13.01 -19.46
C ILE A 507 16.23 14.24 -20.38
N ARG A 508 16.16 14.04 -21.70
CA ARG A 508 15.98 15.12 -22.68
C ARG A 508 14.61 15.81 -22.54
N GLN A 509 13.53 15.03 -22.37
CA GLN A 509 12.17 15.55 -22.17
C GLN A 509 12.07 16.41 -20.89
N LEU A 510 12.60 15.94 -19.75
CA LEU A 510 12.71 16.72 -18.52
C LEU A 510 13.48 18.03 -18.75
N SER A 511 14.61 17.95 -19.46
CA SER A 511 15.46 19.12 -19.73
C SER A 511 14.72 20.21 -20.49
N GLN A 512 13.97 19.82 -21.52
CA GLN A 512 13.17 20.72 -22.35
C GLN A 512 12.03 21.34 -21.55
N PHE A 513 11.35 20.54 -20.69
CA PHE A 513 10.28 21.02 -19.83
C PHE A 513 10.77 22.09 -18.84
N TYR A 514 11.81 21.81 -18.07
CA TYR A 514 12.28 22.73 -17.02
C TYR A 514 12.92 24.02 -17.56
N ARG A 515 13.47 24.01 -18.79
CA ARG A 515 13.90 25.24 -19.48
C ARG A 515 12.74 26.17 -19.86
N THR A 516 11.55 25.63 -20.07
CA THR A 516 10.41 26.36 -20.66
C THR A 516 9.29 26.67 -19.66
N ASN A 517 9.22 25.95 -18.54
CA ASN A 517 8.09 25.99 -17.60
C ASN A 517 8.51 26.26 -16.14
N SER A 518 9.28 27.33 -15.91
CA SER A 518 9.80 27.73 -14.59
C SER A 518 8.72 27.98 -13.52
N THR A 519 7.47 28.21 -13.93
CA THR A 519 6.31 28.52 -13.07
C THR A 519 5.43 27.31 -12.76
N SER A 520 5.72 26.14 -13.32
CA SER A 520 4.96 24.91 -13.01
C SER A 520 5.27 24.42 -11.58
N ARG A 521 4.33 23.68 -10.99
CA ARG A 521 4.46 22.99 -9.70
C ARG A 521 4.72 21.48 -9.86
N LEU A 522 5.44 21.10 -10.91
CA LEU A 522 5.78 19.71 -11.22
C LEU A 522 7.20 19.39 -10.75
N LYS A 523 7.31 18.48 -9.79
CA LYS A 523 8.57 18.06 -9.16
C LYS A 523 8.87 16.61 -9.48
N PHE A 524 10.12 16.32 -9.89
CA PHE A 524 10.59 14.95 -10.09
C PHE A 524 11.68 14.58 -9.08
N LEU A 525 11.47 13.52 -8.30
CA LEU A 525 12.53 12.84 -7.56
C LEU A 525 12.94 11.60 -8.33
N ILE A 526 14.21 11.50 -8.69
CA ILE A 526 14.77 10.36 -9.42
C ILE A 526 15.85 9.72 -8.56
N THR A 527 15.77 8.42 -8.31
CA THR A 527 16.89 7.66 -7.70
C THR A 527 17.64 6.89 -8.78
N SER A 528 18.97 6.79 -8.64
CA SER A 528 19.76 5.83 -9.43
C SER A 528 21.08 5.46 -8.76
N ARG A 529 21.87 4.60 -9.40
CA ARG A 529 23.30 4.45 -9.14
C ARG A 529 24.12 5.61 -9.74
N PRO A 530 25.32 5.91 -9.19
CA PRO A 530 26.24 6.96 -9.68
C PRO A 530 27.02 6.53 -10.93
N TYR A 531 26.34 5.94 -11.92
CA TYR A 531 27.02 5.51 -13.15
C TYR A 531 27.43 6.74 -13.97
N SER A 532 28.69 6.82 -14.38
CA SER A 532 29.25 7.96 -15.12
C SER A 532 28.48 8.30 -16.40
N ARG A 533 27.80 7.33 -17.00
CA ARG A 533 26.87 7.55 -18.12
C ARG A 533 25.62 8.31 -17.68
N ILE A 534 25.01 7.94 -16.56
CA ILE A 534 23.85 8.64 -15.98
C ILE A 534 24.25 10.04 -15.51
N GLU A 535 25.41 10.19 -14.88
CA GLU A 535 25.99 11.51 -14.60
C GLU A 535 26.16 12.33 -15.89
N SER A 536 26.63 11.73 -16.97
CA SER A 536 26.80 12.42 -18.26
C SER A 536 25.46 12.77 -18.90
N ASP A 537 24.45 11.90 -18.77
CA ASP A 537 23.08 12.15 -19.22
C ASP A 537 22.50 13.37 -18.44
N PHE A 538 22.69 13.44 -17.12
CA PHE A 538 22.28 14.59 -16.28
C PHE A 538 23.17 15.85 -16.39
N ARG A 539 24.46 15.73 -16.73
CA ARG A 539 25.38 16.87 -16.95
C ARG A 539 25.31 17.42 -18.39
N GLY A 540 24.86 16.61 -19.35
CA GLY A 540 24.52 17.03 -20.70
C GLY A 540 23.25 17.90 -20.74
N MET A 541 22.48 17.90 -19.65
CA MET A 541 21.57 18.99 -19.33
C MET A 541 22.39 20.27 -19.08
N GLU A 542 22.23 21.26 -19.96
CA GLU A 542 22.83 22.61 -19.81
C GLU A 542 22.66 23.19 -18.40
N PRO A 543 23.58 24.09 -17.95
CA PRO A 543 23.73 24.53 -16.55
C PRO A 543 22.53 25.26 -15.89
N ASN A 544 21.38 25.32 -16.55
CA ASN A 544 20.15 25.95 -16.07
C ASN A 544 19.14 24.96 -15.47
N LEU A 545 19.39 23.64 -15.50
CA LEU A 545 18.57 22.73 -14.69
C LEU A 545 19.02 22.75 -13.23
N ASN A 546 18.06 23.03 -12.35
CA ASN A 546 18.15 22.82 -10.91
C ASN A 546 18.12 21.31 -10.59
N THR A 547 19.02 20.53 -11.19
CA THR A 547 19.25 19.13 -10.87
C THR A 547 20.01 19.09 -9.54
N ILE A 548 19.24 18.99 -8.46
CA ILE A 548 19.81 18.94 -7.13
C ILE A 548 20.34 17.51 -6.92
N HIS A 549 21.66 17.35 -6.93
CA HIS A 549 22.31 16.05 -6.73
C HIS A 549 22.55 15.79 -5.24
N LEU A 550 21.87 14.78 -4.69
CA LEU A 550 22.11 14.25 -3.34
C LEU A 550 22.89 12.94 -3.50
N ALA A 551 24.16 12.93 -3.08
CA ALA A 551 25.10 11.86 -3.36
C ALA A 551 25.48 11.15 -2.06
N GLY A 552 24.91 9.97 -1.81
CA GLY A 552 25.18 9.13 -0.64
C GLY A 552 26.60 8.55 -0.55
N GLU A 553 27.56 9.19 -1.22
CA GLU A 553 28.95 8.79 -1.39
C GLU A 553 29.93 9.81 -0.77
N ASN A 554 29.47 11.02 -0.41
CA ASN A 554 30.33 11.97 0.30
C ASN A 554 30.62 11.47 1.72
N GLU A 555 31.82 11.72 2.23
CA GLU A 555 32.31 11.16 3.50
C GLU A 555 31.39 11.41 4.71
N ARG A 556 30.65 12.54 4.73
CA ARG A 556 29.68 12.86 5.79
C ARG A 556 28.40 12.03 5.68
N GLU A 557 27.85 11.92 4.48
CA GLU A 557 26.64 11.14 4.19
C GLU A 557 26.92 9.64 4.39
N LEU A 558 28.07 9.15 3.90
CA LEU A 558 28.52 7.77 4.14
C LEU A 558 28.60 7.44 5.64
N LYS A 559 29.19 8.31 6.47
CA LYS A 559 29.25 8.15 7.93
C LYS A 559 27.88 8.23 8.63
N GLN A 560 26.87 8.84 8.02
CA GLN A 560 25.49 8.79 8.53
C GLN A 560 24.82 7.47 8.13
N ILE A 561 24.97 7.05 6.87
CA ILE A 561 24.47 5.78 6.35
C ILE A 561 25.06 4.59 7.14
N GLU A 562 26.36 4.60 7.46
CA GLU A 562 27.00 3.57 8.28
C GLU A 562 26.35 3.44 9.67
N LYS A 563 25.99 4.56 10.32
CA LYS A 563 25.30 4.57 11.62
C LYS A 563 23.88 4.03 11.54
N GLU A 564 23.15 4.36 10.48
CA GLU A 564 21.81 3.80 10.24
C GLU A 564 21.87 2.29 9.93
N ILE A 565 22.91 1.84 9.22
CA ILE A 565 23.19 0.42 9.01
C ILE A 565 23.47 -0.27 10.36
N ASP A 566 24.16 0.36 11.31
CA ASP A 566 24.35 -0.19 12.65
C ASP A 566 23.04 -0.33 13.44
N VAL A 567 22.09 0.60 13.28
CA VAL A 567 20.73 0.47 13.82
C VAL A 567 20.04 -0.76 13.20
N VAL A 568 20.11 -0.95 11.88
CA VAL A 568 19.53 -2.13 11.22
C VAL A 568 20.21 -3.42 11.67
N ILE A 569 21.54 -3.46 11.78
CA ILE A 569 22.28 -4.63 12.31
C ILE A 569 21.79 -4.94 13.73
N LYS A 570 21.66 -3.93 14.60
CA LYS A 570 21.17 -4.11 15.98
C LYS A 570 19.76 -4.71 16.02
N VAL A 571 18.82 -4.17 15.25
CA VAL A 571 17.43 -4.66 15.17
C VAL A 571 17.38 -6.08 14.60
N ARG A 572 17.99 -6.32 13.43
CA ARG A 572 17.96 -7.62 12.76
C ARG A 572 18.71 -8.72 13.52
N THR A 573 19.79 -8.38 14.21
CA THR A 573 20.49 -9.34 15.10
C THR A 573 19.64 -9.67 16.33
N ARG A 574 18.78 -8.75 16.80
CA ARG A 574 17.83 -8.99 17.90
C ARG A 574 16.67 -9.88 17.45
N GLU A 575 16.13 -9.67 16.24
CA GLU A 575 15.18 -10.58 15.59
C GLU A 575 15.78 -12.00 15.48
N LEU A 576 17.02 -12.12 14.98
CA LEU A 576 17.73 -13.39 14.84
C LEU A 576 17.96 -14.08 16.20
N GLN A 577 18.33 -13.32 17.23
CA GLN A 577 18.49 -13.82 18.59
C GLN A 577 17.20 -14.43 19.12
N GLN A 578 16.06 -13.76 18.93
CA GLN A 578 14.74 -14.25 19.37
C GLN A 578 14.33 -15.50 18.60
N ALA A 579 14.40 -15.46 17.25
CA ALA A 579 14.03 -16.56 16.37
C ALA A 579 14.83 -17.84 16.66
N LEU A 580 16.13 -17.71 16.92
CA LEU A 580 17.02 -18.84 17.20
C LEU A 580 17.21 -19.13 18.70
N ARG A 581 16.63 -18.33 19.60
CA ARG A 581 16.82 -18.41 21.06
C ARG A 581 18.30 -18.42 21.46
N LEU A 582 19.07 -17.45 20.96
CA LEU A 582 20.48 -17.28 21.30
C LEU A 582 20.65 -16.56 22.65
N ARG A 583 21.74 -16.85 23.37
CA ARG A 583 22.09 -16.19 24.64
C ARG A 583 22.51 -14.73 24.40
N GLU A 584 22.42 -13.87 25.41
CA GLU A 584 22.87 -12.46 25.30
C GLU A 584 24.36 -12.34 24.94
N GLU A 585 25.23 -13.23 25.45
CA GLU A 585 26.64 -13.30 25.03
C GLU A 585 26.80 -13.53 23.52
N SER A 586 25.98 -14.44 22.97
CA SER A 586 25.95 -14.78 21.55
C SER A 586 25.45 -13.62 20.70
N TYR A 587 24.41 -12.92 21.16
CA TYR A 587 23.91 -11.69 20.55
C TYR A 587 24.98 -10.59 20.54
N THR A 588 25.65 -10.35 21.68
CA THR A 588 26.68 -9.32 21.82
C THR A 588 27.89 -9.61 20.92
N ALA A 589 28.32 -10.87 20.83
CA ALA A 589 29.41 -11.29 19.94
C ALA A 589 29.03 -11.10 18.45
N LEU A 590 27.83 -11.54 18.05
CA LEU A 590 27.33 -11.36 16.69
C LEU A 590 27.21 -9.88 16.32
N LEU A 591 26.58 -9.08 17.18
CA LEU A 591 26.43 -7.63 16.99
C LEU A 591 27.80 -6.98 16.79
N LYS A 592 28.74 -7.18 17.72
CA LYS A 592 30.10 -6.61 17.64
C LYS A 592 30.82 -7.05 16.36
N GLY A 593 30.72 -8.32 15.97
CA GLY A 593 31.36 -8.83 14.76
C GLY A 593 30.80 -8.21 13.49
N LEU A 594 29.47 -8.15 13.37
CA LEU A 594 28.79 -7.53 12.24
C LEU A 594 29.09 -6.02 12.14
N THR A 595 29.10 -5.29 13.26
CA THR A 595 29.47 -3.86 13.30
C THR A 595 30.98 -3.59 13.19
N SER A 596 31.83 -4.62 13.06
CA SER A 596 33.27 -4.46 12.84
C SER A 596 33.70 -4.56 11.37
N VAL A 597 32.87 -5.09 10.48
CA VAL A 597 33.19 -5.22 9.04
C VAL A 597 33.12 -3.85 8.35
N PRO A 598 34.15 -3.37 7.63
CA PRO A 598 34.08 -2.06 6.96
C PRO A 598 33.16 -2.05 5.73
N ASN A 599 32.75 -0.87 5.25
CA ASN A 599 32.05 -0.67 3.97
C ASN A 599 30.76 -1.51 3.80
N ARG A 600 29.96 -1.62 4.86
CA ARG A 600 28.70 -2.40 4.89
C ARG A 600 27.61 -1.72 4.07
N THR A 601 26.72 -2.51 3.48
CA THR A 601 25.46 -2.05 2.86
C THR A 601 24.26 -2.78 3.48
N TYR A 602 23.04 -2.25 3.35
CA TYR A 602 21.83 -2.95 3.84
C TYR A 602 21.63 -4.31 3.15
N LEU A 603 22.04 -4.42 1.87
CA LEU A 603 22.07 -5.69 1.15
C LEU A 603 23.08 -6.68 1.77
N TRP A 604 24.29 -6.22 2.10
CA TRP A 604 25.29 -7.05 2.79
C TRP A 604 24.76 -7.59 4.12
N VAL A 605 24.13 -6.74 4.94
CA VAL A 605 23.52 -7.15 6.22
C VAL A 605 22.47 -8.24 6.00
N THR A 606 21.62 -8.08 4.98
CA THR A 606 20.58 -9.06 4.63
C THR A 606 21.16 -10.42 4.24
N LEU A 607 22.18 -10.42 3.36
CA LEU A 607 22.83 -11.65 2.89
C LEU A 607 23.61 -12.35 4.01
N VAL A 608 24.38 -11.59 4.80
CA VAL A 608 25.22 -12.16 5.86
C VAL A 608 24.40 -12.69 7.02
N LEU A 609 23.28 -12.06 7.40
CA LEU A 609 22.41 -12.60 8.43
C LEU A 609 21.75 -13.93 8.02
N ASP A 610 21.50 -14.15 6.72
CA ASP A 610 21.02 -15.44 6.22
C ASP A 610 22.13 -16.51 6.21
N VAL A 611 23.35 -16.15 5.78
CA VAL A 611 24.54 -17.00 5.92
C VAL A 611 24.77 -17.41 7.38
N VAL A 612 24.62 -16.48 8.32
CA VAL A 612 24.68 -16.79 9.76
C VAL A 612 23.54 -17.73 10.14
N LYS A 613 22.28 -17.40 9.80
CA LYS A 613 21.08 -18.20 10.13
C LYS A 613 21.16 -19.64 9.62
N ALA A 614 21.73 -19.87 8.44
CA ALA A 614 21.90 -21.19 7.84
C ALA A 614 22.98 -22.04 8.52
N ASN A 615 24.06 -21.41 9.02
CA ASN A 615 25.24 -22.11 9.53
C ASN A 615 25.38 -22.11 11.07
N ILE A 616 24.61 -21.28 11.77
CA ILE A 616 24.78 -21.05 13.21
C ILE A 616 24.39 -22.25 14.07
N ARG A 617 25.39 -22.78 14.78
CA ARG A 617 25.19 -23.66 15.93
C ARG A 617 25.18 -22.80 17.19
N LYS A 618 24.28 -23.09 18.14
CA LYS A 618 24.04 -22.25 19.35
C LYS A 618 25.16 -22.30 20.40
N THR A 619 26.36 -22.76 20.04
CA THR A 619 27.53 -22.85 20.91
C THR A 619 28.48 -21.70 20.64
N ARG A 620 29.08 -21.15 21.70
CA ARG A 620 29.97 -19.99 21.59
C ARG A 620 31.16 -20.19 20.62
N PRO A 621 31.88 -21.33 20.61
CA PRO A 621 32.95 -21.56 19.64
C PRO A 621 32.48 -21.59 18.18
N ALA A 622 31.25 -22.04 17.91
CA ALA A 622 30.70 -22.03 16.55
C ALA A 622 30.32 -20.62 16.09
N ILE A 623 29.88 -19.76 17.01
CA ILE A 623 29.65 -18.33 16.72
C ILE A 623 30.97 -17.62 16.48
N GLU A 624 31.97 -17.85 17.33
CA GLU A 624 33.32 -17.31 17.16
C GLU A 624 33.95 -17.75 15.81
N ALA A 625 33.77 -19.01 15.40
CA ALA A 625 34.18 -19.49 14.08
C ALA A 625 33.44 -18.78 12.93
N ILE A 626 32.12 -18.64 13.01
CA ILE A 626 31.32 -17.92 12.00
C ILE A 626 31.74 -16.45 11.90
N LEU A 627 32.09 -15.81 13.03
CA LEU A 627 32.59 -14.45 13.08
C LEU A 627 33.93 -14.29 12.35
N CYS A 628 34.85 -15.26 12.47
CA CYS A 628 36.10 -15.28 11.72
C CYS A 628 35.92 -15.46 10.22
N GLU A 629 34.80 -16.06 9.79
CA GLU A 629 34.49 -16.31 8.37
C GLU A 629 33.37 -15.41 7.82
N LEU A 630 33.10 -14.25 8.44
CA LEU A 630 32.09 -13.31 7.93
C LEU A 630 32.52 -12.78 6.56
N PRO A 631 31.65 -12.83 5.54
CA PRO A 631 31.94 -12.22 4.25
C PRO A 631 32.25 -10.72 4.37
N GLN A 632 33.36 -10.28 3.79
CA GLN A 632 33.79 -8.87 3.86
C GLN A 632 33.18 -7.98 2.76
N SER A 633 32.43 -8.54 1.81
CA SER A 633 31.71 -7.81 0.77
C SER A 633 30.42 -8.54 0.35
N VAL A 634 29.58 -7.89 -0.45
CA VAL A 634 28.38 -8.49 -1.04
C VAL A 634 28.73 -9.70 -1.91
N GLU A 635 29.80 -9.63 -2.71
CA GLU A 635 30.22 -10.74 -3.56
C GLU A 635 30.80 -11.91 -2.76
N ALA A 636 31.53 -11.63 -1.67
CA ALA A 636 31.97 -12.68 -0.76
C ALA A 636 30.76 -13.36 -0.07
N ALA A 637 29.67 -12.62 0.17
CA ALA A 637 28.44 -13.19 0.74
C ALA A 637 27.74 -14.08 -0.28
N TYR A 638 27.68 -13.65 -1.55
CA TYR A 638 27.19 -14.48 -2.66
C TYR A 638 27.99 -15.77 -2.84
N GLU A 639 29.33 -15.73 -2.85
CA GLU A 639 30.14 -16.95 -2.93
C GLU A 639 29.91 -17.88 -1.74
N LYS A 640 29.69 -17.35 -0.52
CA LYS A 640 29.41 -18.18 0.65
C LYS A 640 28.01 -18.83 0.56
N ILE A 641 27.01 -18.12 0.06
CA ILE A 641 25.66 -18.65 -0.23
C ILE A 641 25.72 -19.76 -1.30
N LEU A 642 26.51 -19.56 -2.36
CA LEU A 642 26.61 -20.45 -3.51
C LEU A 642 27.74 -21.50 -3.41
N SER A 643 28.34 -21.67 -2.24
CA SER A 643 29.58 -22.43 -1.99
C SER A 643 29.58 -23.93 -2.38
N ARG A 644 28.48 -24.48 -2.88
CA ARG A 644 28.33 -25.86 -3.36
C ARG A 644 28.56 -26.03 -4.88
N ALA A 645 29.33 -25.14 -5.50
CA ALA A 645 29.49 -25.01 -6.95
C ALA A 645 29.71 -26.32 -7.74
N ASP A 646 30.54 -27.22 -7.22
CA ASP A 646 30.93 -28.47 -7.89
C ASP A 646 29.99 -29.67 -7.66
N SER A 647 28.94 -29.49 -6.85
CA SER A 647 27.92 -30.53 -6.59
C SER A 647 26.85 -30.58 -7.69
N GLN A 648 26.01 -31.63 -7.69
CA GLN A 648 24.81 -31.67 -8.55
C GLN A 648 23.87 -30.49 -8.26
N ASP A 649 23.72 -30.11 -6.98
CA ASP A 649 23.00 -28.90 -6.56
C ASP A 649 23.58 -27.64 -7.24
N GLY A 650 24.91 -27.54 -7.28
CA GLY A 650 25.62 -26.44 -7.94
C GLY A 650 25.38 -26.38 -9.46
N ILE A 651 25.32 -27.54 -10.13
CA ILE A 651 24.98 -27.62 -11.55
C ILE A 651 23.53 -27.16 -11.79
N LEU A 652 22.58 -27.59 -10.95
CA LEU A 652 21.18 -27.16 -11.05
C LEU A 652 21.00 -25.66 -10.78
N ALA A 653 21.67 -25.12 -9.75
CA ALA A 653 21.71 -23.68 -9.49
C ALA A 653 22.27 -22.90 -10.69
N ARG A 654 23.34 -23.40 -11.33
CA ARG A 654 23.93 -22.78 -12.52
C ARG A 654 22.94 -22.73 -13.68
N ASN A 655 22.24 -23.84 -13.93
CA ASN A 655 21.21 -23.91 -14.96
C ASN A 655 20.06 -22.92 -14.69
N ILE A 656 19.59 -22.81 -13.43
CA ILE A 656 18.59 -21.81 -13.02
C ILE A 656 19.08 -20.39 -13.34
N PHE A 657 20.32 -20.05 -12.97
CA PHE A 657 20.88 -18.73 -13.23
C PHE A 657 21.05 -18.45 -14.73
N GLN A 658 21.45 -19.44 -15.54
CA GLN A 658 21.53 -19.29 -16.99
C GLN A 658 20.17 -19.01 -17.63
N VAL A 659 19.10 -19.67 -17.18
CA VAL A 659 17.73 -19.38 -17.63
C VAL A 659 17.32 -17.95 -17.24
N ILE A 660 17.49 -17.55 -15.98
CA ILE A 660 17.13 -16.19 -15.50
C ILE A 660 17.92 -15.10 -16.26
N LEU A 661 19.21 -15.32 -16.55
CA LEU A 661 20.05 -14.37 -17.27
C LEU A 661 19.72 -14.22 -18.76
N ALA A 662 19.24 -15.29 -19.40
CA ALA A 662 18.96 -15.33 -20.83
C ALA A 662 17.51 -15.01 -21.20
N ALA A 663 16.58 -15.21 -20.27
CA ALA A 663 15.17 -15.08 -20.54
C ALA A 663 14.78 -13.61 -20.82
N THR A 664 13.93 -13.41 -21.83
CA THR A 664 13.41 -12.08 -22.19
C THR A 664 12.41 -11.55 -21.17
N ARG A 665 11.71 -12.47 -20.50
CA ARG A 665 10.79 -12.25 -19.37
C ARG A 665 11.09 -13.24 -18.24
N PRO A 666 10.65 -12.99 -17.00
CA PRO A 666 10.74 -13.97 -15.92
C PRO A 666 10.04 -15.28 -16.24
N PHE A 667 10.69 -16.38 -15.86
CA PHE A 667 10.13 -17.72 -15.88
C PHE A 667 9.25 -17.93 -14.64
N SER A 668 8.11 -18.58 -14.81
CA SER A 668 7.36 -19.15 -13.70
C SER A 668 8.12 -20.33 -13.07
N VAL A 669 7.81 -20.66 -11.82
CA VAL A 669 8.39 -21.81 -11.10
C VAL A 669 8.17 -23.12 -11.88
N LEU A 670 6.99 -23.31 -12.48
CA LEU A 670 6.68 -24.48 -13.31
C LEU A 670 7.37 -24.47 -14.68
N GLU A 671 7.52 -23.32 -15.34
CA GLU A 671 8.34 -23.20 -16.56
C GLU A 671 9.81 -23.53 -16.27
N MET A 672 10.34 -23.09 -15.12
CA MET A 672 11.70 -23.40 -14.68
C MET A 672 11.90 -24.90 -14.44
N SER A 673 10.99 -25.58 -13.71
CA SER A 673 11.05 -27.04 -13.51
C SER A 673 11.12 -27.79 -14.84
N ARG A 674 10.20 -27.47 -15.77
CA ARG A 674 10.15 -28.07 -17.11
C ARG A 674 11.42 -27.81 -17.91
N ALA A 675 11.93 -26.57 -17.90
CA ALA A 675 13.15 -26.19 -18.60
C ALA A 675 14.38 -26.98 -18.11
N LEU A 676 14.53 -27.18 -16.80
CA LEU A 676 15.62 -27.99 -16.24
C LEU A 676 15.49 -29.48 -16.58
N ALA A 677 14.26 -30.01 -16.58
CA ALA A 677 14.01 -31.41 -16.92
C ALA A 677 14.30 -31.72 -18.40
N ILE A 678 13.86 -30.86 -19.31
CA ILE A 678 14.06 -31.00 -20.77
C ILE A 678 15.56 -31.00 -21.12
N ASN A 679 16.39 -30.28 -20.37
CA ASN A 679 17.85 -30.30 -20.52
C ASN A 679 18.52 -31.56 -19.90
N GLY A 680 17.75 -32.58 -19.51
CA GLY A 680 18.25 -33.83 -18.93
C GLY A 680 18.87 -33.69 -17.53
N ALA A 681 18.62 -32.58 -16.82
CA ALA A 681 19.39 -32.24 -15.62
C ALA A 681 18.89 -32.91 -14.33
N SER A 682 17.70 -33.54 -14.28
CA SER A 682 17.23 -34.22 -13.04
C SER A 682 16.11 -35.26 -13.11
N LYS A 683 15.20 -35.28 -14.10
CA LYS A 683 13.94 -36.07 -13.98
C LYS A 683 13.45 -36.66 -15.31
N ASN A 684 12.77 -37.80 -15.24
CA ASN A 684 11.93 -38.34 -16.33
C ASN A 684 10.62 -37.54 -16.45
N GLU A 685 10.00 -37.49 -17.64
CA GLU A 685 8.78 -36.68 -17.89
C GLU A 685 7.66 -36.89 -16.85
N GLU A 686 7.37 -38.12 -16.45
CA GLU A 686 6.34 -38.44 -15.44
C GLU A 686 6.61 -37.79 -14.08
N GLN A 687 7.88 -37.61 -13.69
CA GLN A 687 8.25 -36.98 -12.40
C GLN A 687 8.14 -35.45 -12.43
N VAL A 688 8.06 -34.86 -13.62
CA VAL A 688 7.92 -33.41 -13.86
C VAL A 688 6.44 -33.05 -13.99
N GLN A 689 5.64 -33.94 -14.58
CA GLN A 689 4.18 -33.76 -14.67
C GLN A 689 3.49 -33.89 -13.31
N ASN A 690 4.07 -34.64 -12.37
CA ASN A 690 3.55 -34.82 -11.00
C ASN A 690 4.18 -33.90 -9.94
N GLU A 691 5.19 -33.09 -10.28
CA GLU A 691 5.79 -32.14 -9.33
C GLU A 691 4.90 -30.91 -9.16
N THR A 692 4.59 -30.57 -7.90
CA THR A 692 3.81 -29.37 -7.56
C THR A 692 4.70 -28.12 -7.53
N GLU A 693 4.08 -26.95 -7.72
CA GLU A 693 4.80 -25.67 -7.66
C GLU A 693 5.50 -25.45 -6.31
N ASP A 694 4.85 -25.81 -5.19
CA ASP A 694 5.42 -25.64 -3.85
C ASP A 694 6.62 -26.56 -3.58
N GLU A 695 6.64 -27.78 -4.13
CA GLU A 695 7.79 -28.68 -4.06
C GLU A 695 9.00 -28.10 -4.81
N PHE A 696 8.81 -27.69 -6.06
CA PHE A 696 9.92 -27.11 -6.84
C PHE A 696 10.37 -25.74 -6.29
N ARG A 697 9.45 -24.96 -5.72
CA ARG A 697 9.75 -23.72 -5.01
C ARG A 697 10.69 -23.94 -3.82
N GLU A 698 10.54 -25.05 -3.12
CA GLU A 698 11.45 -25.43 -2.04
C GLU A 698 12.80 -25.92 -2.57
N VAL A 699 12.83 -26.65 -3.70
CA VAL A 699 14.09 -27.00 -4.41
C VAL A 699 14.87 -25.73 -4.78
N ILE A 700 14.23 -24.71 -5.39
CA ILE A 700 14.89 -23.44 -5.73
C ILE A 700 15.51 -22.77 -4.47
N ARG A 701 14.80 -22.77 -3.32
CA ARG A 701 15.36 -22.22 -2.07
C ARG A 701 16.58 -22.99 -1.57
N GLN A 702 16.56 -24.32 -1.66
CA GLN A 702 17.66 -25.17 -1.21
C GLN A 702 18.91 -25.04 -2.10
N LEU A 703 18.70 -24.87 -3.41
CA LEU A 703 19.78 -24.70 -4.39
C LEU A 703 20.39 -23.30 -4.38
N CYS A 704 19.56 -22.26 -4.30
CA CYS A 704 19.96 -20.87 -4.56
C CYS A 704 20.02 -20.00 -3.29
N GLY A 705 19.43 -20.42 -2.16
CA GLY A 705 19.31 -19.60 -0.96
C GLY A 705 18.66 -18.23 -1.25
N LEU A 706 19.10 -17.18 -0.56
CA LEU A 706 18.69 -15.79 -0.86
C LEU A 706 19.31 -15.19 -2.14
N PHE A 707 19.99 -15.97 -2.99
CA PHE A 707 20.45 -15.45 -4.29
C PHE A 707 19.27 -15.21 -5.26
N VAL A 708 18.19 -15.98 -5.08
CA VAL A 708 16.97 -15.96 -5.92
C VAL A 708 15.75 -15.73 -5.04
N ILE A 709 14.77 -14.98 -5.55
CA ILE A 709 13.46 -14.78 -4.93
C ILE A 709 12.33 -15.25 -5.86
N ILE A 710 11.18 -15.59 -5.26
CA ILE A 710 9.99 -16.02 -5.99
C ILE A 710 8.81 -15.14 -5.60
N VAL A 711 8.30 -14.39 -6.58
CA VAL A 711 7.22 -13.41 -6.45
C VAL A 711 6.19 -13.70 -7.55
N ASP A 712 4.90 -13.77 -7.21
CA ASP A 712 3.81 -14.09 -8.14
C ASP A 712 4.10 -15.32 -9.03
N SER A 713 4.55 -16.40 -8.38
CA SER A 713 4.95 -17.67 -9.03
C SER A 713 6.06 -17.54 -10.09
N LYS A 714 6.80 -16.42 -10.13
CA LYS A 714 7.93 -16.15 -11.03
C LYS A 714 9.25 -16.04 -10.29
N VAL A 715 10.33 -16.42 -10.97
CA VAL A 715 11.68 -16.58 -10.41
C VAL A 715 12.58 -15.40 -10.82
N TYR A 716 13.24 -14.77 -9.85
CA TYR A 716 14.05 -13.55 -10.01
C TYR A 716 15.36 -13.63 -9.24
N PHE A 717 16.36 -12.83 -9.60
CA PHE A 717 17.48 -12.56 -8.69
C PHE A 717 17.00 -11.67 -7.52
N LEU A 718 17.60 -11.83 -6.33
CA LEU A 718 17.24 -10.96 -5.18
C LEU A 718 17.51 -9.48 -5.46
N HIS A 719 18.58 -9.17 -6.19
CA HIS A 719 19.02 -7.81 -6.48
C HIS A 719 19.92 -7.80 -7.71
N GLN A 720 19.90 -6.72 -8.48
CA GLN A 720 20.67 -6.56 -9.73
C GLN A 720 22.20 -6.80 -9.59
N THR A 721 22.76 -6.62 -8.39
CA THR A 721 24.17 -6.97 -8.10
C THR A 721 24.48 -8.46 -8.23
N ALA A 722 23.49 -9.35 -8.11
CA ALA A 722 23.65 -10.79 -8.33
C ALA A 722 23.95 -11.11 -9.81
N LYS A 723 23.27 -10.41 -10.72
CA LYS A 723 23.49 -10.48 -12.18
C LYS A 723 24.86 -9.90 -12.57
N GLU A 724 25.23 -8.76 -11.99
CA GLU A 724 26.55 -8.14 -12.17
C GLU A 724 27.71 -8.99 -11.59
N PHE A 725 27.44 -9.75 -10.53
CA PHE A 725 28.38 -10.69 -9.93
C PHE A 725 28.61 -11.93 -10.81
N LEU A 726 27.56 -12.53 -11.38
CA LEU A 726 27.68 -13.72 -12.23
C LEU A 726 28.28 -13.43 -13.61
N LEU A 727 27.95 -12.28 -14.21
CA LEU A 727 28.28 -12.01 -15.60
C LEU A 727 29.74 -11.61 -15.84
N GLN A 728 30.33 -12.15 -16.91
CA GLN A 728 31.63 -11.74 -17.42
C GLN A 728 31.62 -10.30 -17.98
N LYS A 729 32.60 -9.49 -17.59
CA LYS A 729 32.80 -8.15 -18.17
C LYS A 729 33.35 -8.29 -19.59
N ARG A 730 32.64 -7.74 -20.58
CA ARG A 730 32.95 -7.77 -22.04
C ARG A 730 34.35 -7.25 -22.48
N ALA A 731 35.20 -6.80 -21.55
CA ALA A 731 36.48 -6.15 -21.84
C ALA A 731 37.71 -7.08 -21.76
N ALA A 732 37.54 -8.39 -21.52
CA ALA A 732 38.63 -9.36 -21.41
C ALA A 732 38.44 -10.57 -22.34
N VAL A 733 38.32 -10.32 -23.65
CA VAL A 733 38.46 -11.38 -24.66
C VAL A 733 39.95 -11.74 -24.78
N SER A 734 40.42 -12.67 -23.93
CA SER A 734 41.53 -13.53 -24.30
C SER A 734 40.96 -14.70 -25.09
N PRO A 735 41.15 -14.76 -26.43
CA PRO A 735 40.81 -15.96 -27.16
C PRO A 735 41.69 -17.11 -26.65
N HIS A 736 41.07 -18.26 -26.40
CA HIS A 736 41.67 -19.46 -25.80
C HIS A 736 41.94 -19.41 -24.28
N ARG A 737 40.85 -19.51 -23.50
CA ARG A 737 40.88 -20.35 -22.29
C ARG A 737 40.00 -21.59 -22.55
N PRO A 738 40.55 -22.81 -22.63
CA PRO A 738 39.74 -24.01 -22.85
C PRO A 738 38.82 -24.27 -21.65
N ILE A 739 37.60 -24.73 -21.91
CA ILE A 739 36.55 -25.01 -20.91
C ILE A 739 36.83 -26.35 -20.23
N THR A 740 37.97 -26.47 -19.55
CA THR A 740 38.43 -27.70 -18.87
C THR A 740 38.92 -27.49 -17.44
N GLN A 741 38.93 -26.24 -16.95
CA GLN A 741 38.92 -25.95 -15.51
C GLN A 741 37.59 -25.28 -15.18
N ARG A 742 36.76 -25.95 -14.38
CA ARG A 742 35.67 -25.29 -13.67
C ARG A 742 36.34 -24.43 -12.59
N ASP A 743 36.46 -23.14 -12.83
CA ASP A 743 36.86 -22.22 -11.77
C ASP A 743 35.81 -22.34 -10.64
N SER A 744 36.24 -22.70 -9.44
CA SER A 744 35.40 -23.02 -8.28
C SER A 744 34.74 -21.80 -7.62
N GLN A 745 34.60 -20.71 -8.39
CA GLN A 745 34.08 -19.41 -7.98
C GLN A 745 32.96 -19.00 -8.95
N TRP A 746 31.86 -18.49 -8.43
CA TRP A 746 30.72 -18.04 -9.23
C TRP A 746 30.92 -16.67 -9.85
N ARG A 747 31.79 -15.84 -9.27
CA ARG A 747 32.10 -14.50 -9.74
C ARG A 747 32.58 -14.53 -11.20
N HIS A 748 31.89 -13.81 -12.08
CA HIS A 748 32.17 -13.72 -13.51
C HIS A 748 32.25 -15.11 -14.20
N SER A 749 31.51 -16.09 -13.69
CA SER A 749 31.54 -17.49 -14.16
C SER A 749 30.60 -17.76 -15.36
N LEU A 750 29.74 -16.81 -15.74
CA LEU A 750 28.76 -16.95 -16.82
C LEU A 750 28.93 -15.86 -17.90
N SER A 751 28.87 -16.24 -19.18
CA SER A 751 28.73 -15.31 -20.30
C SER A 751 27.27 -15.22 -20.74
N LEU A 752 26.81 -14.05 -21.20
CA LEU A 752 25.44 -13.92 -21.74
C LEU A 752 25.22 -14.78 -22.99
N GLU A 753 26.26 -14.98 -23.80
CA GLU A 753 26.20 -15.80 -25.02
C GLU A 753 25.94 -17.28 -24.67
N ASP A 754 26.66 -17.82 -23.69
CA ASP A 754 26.43 -19.18 -23.19
C ASP A 754 25.03 -19.34 -22.56
N CYS A 755 24.55 -18.31 -21.85
CA CYS A 755 23.20 -18.33 -21.27
C CYS A 755 22.12 -18.34 -22.37
N HIS A 756 22.24 -17.50 -23.41
CA HIS A 756 21.31 -17.49 -24.54
C HIS A 756 21.38 -18.80 -25.34
N LEU A 757 22.56 -19.37 -25.56
CA LEU A 757 22.73 -20.67 -26.21
C LEU A 757 22.11 -21.80 -25.38
N PHE A 758 22.26 -21.77 -24.05
CA PHE A 758 21.65 -22.72 -23.13
C PHE A 758 20.12 -22.69 -23.20
N LEU A 759 19.53 -21.50 -23.07
CA LEU A 759 18.07 -21.34 -23.15
C LEU A 759 17.54 -21.67 -24.56
N GLY A 760 18.25 -21.29 -25.62
CA GLY A 760 17.92 -21.62 -26.99
C GLY A 760 17.85 -23.13 -27.25
N LYS A 761 18.78 -23.91 -26.69
CA LYS A 761 18.74 -25.38 -26.75
C LYS A 761 17.49 -25.96 -26.07
N ILE A 762 17.14 -25.44 -24.89
CA ILE A 762 15.90 -25.83 -24.20
C ILE A 762 14.69 -25.55 -25.08
N CYS A 763 14.57 -24.35 -25.66
CA CYS A 763 13.46 -23.99 -26.55
C CYS A 763 13.36 -24.92 -27.78
N VAL A 764 14.49 -25.28 -28.41
CA VAL A 764 14.50 -26.24 -29.53
C VAL A 764 14.04 -27.63 -29.08
N LEU A 765 14.48 -28.12 -27.92
CA LEU A 765 14.03 -29.39 -27.37
C LEU A 765 12.53 -29.36 -27.01
N CYS A 766 12.02 -28.27 -26.43
CA CYS A 766 10.59 -28.07 -26.19
C CYS A 766 9.76 -28.24 -27.46
N LEU A 767 10.20 -27.63 -28.58
CA LEU A 767 9.53 -27.71 -29.87
C LEU A 767 9.59 -29.12 -30.50
N LEU A 768 10.71 -29.84 -30.32
CA LEU A 768 10.87 -31.22 -30.80
C LEU A 768 10.05 -32.24 -30.00
N LEU A 769 9.74 -31.94 -28.73
CA LEU A 769 8.92 -32.77 -27.84
C LEU A 769 7.42 -32.49 -27.96
N GLN A 770 6.99 -31.46 -28.71
CA GLN A 770 5.56 -31.28 -28.98
C GLN A 770 5.05 -32.46 -29.82
N PRO A 771 3.91 -33.07 -29.45
CA PRO A 771 3.31 -34.10 -30.27
C PRO A 771 3.01 -33.49 -31.65
N LYS A 772 3.50 -34.12 -32.71
CA LYS A 772 3.07 -33.77 -34.07
C LYS A 772 1.55 -33.93 -34.10
N GLU A 773 0.82 -32.84 -34.32
CA GLU A 773 -0.58 -32.92 -34.70
C GLU A 773 -0.64 -33.84 -35.92
N SER A 774 -1.30 -35.00 -35.75
CA SER A 774 -1.60 -35.88 -36.86
C SER A 774 -2.42 -35.07 -37.86
N PRO A 775 -2.02 -34.96 -39.14
CA PRO A 775 -2.79 -34.22 -40.11
C PRO A 775 -4.20 -34.82 -40.14
N SER A 776 -5.20 -34.01 -39.80
CA SER A 776 -6.59 -34.40 -39.92
C SER A 776 -6.87 -34.71 -41.38
N GLU A 777 -7.20 -35.96 -41.69
CA GLU A 777 -7.67 -36.37 -43.01
C GLU A 777 -9.06 -35.78 -43.26
N ASP A 778 -9.10 -34.51 -43.65
CA ASP A 778 -10.31 -33.87 -44.15
C ASP A 778 -9.96 -32.85 -45.27
N PRO A 779 -9.85 -33.31 -46.54
CA PRO A 779 -9.39 -32.48 -47.65
C PRO A 779 -10.54 -31.65 -48.25
N SER A 780 -11.24 -30.85 -47.43
CA SER A 780 -12.26 -29.91 -47.95
C SER A 780 -12.57 -28.70 -47.07
N THR A 781 -11.64 -27.75 -46.97
CA THR A 781 -11.88 -26.31 -47.28
C THR A 781 -10.57 -25.56 -47.06
N GLY A 782 -10.05 -24.90 -48.10
CA GLY A 782 -8.94 -23.98 -47.93
C GLY A 782 -9.46 -22.59 -47.56
N ASP A 783 -8.83 -21.95 -46.59
CA ASP A 783 -8.29 -20.62 -46.86
C ASP A 783 -6.97 -20.40 -46.10
N ALA A 784 -6.08 -19.60 -46.68
CA ALA A 784 -4.72 -19.45 -46.22
C ALA A 784 -4.53 -18.16 -45.41
N SER A 785 -4.02 -18.27 -44.19
CA SER A 785 -3.24 -17.19 -43.59
C SER A 785 -2.14 -17.72 -42.68
N HIS A 786 -0.91 -17.69 -43.18
CA HIS A 786 0.27 -17.84 -42.35
C HIS A 786 0.30 -16.71 -41.31
N THR A 787 0.59 -17.02 -40.05
CA THR A 787 1.18 -16.05 -39.12
C THR A 787 2.31 -16.73 -38.37
N LEU A 788 3.51 -16.62 -38.95
CA LEU A 788 4.77 -16.93 -38.26
C LEU A 788 4.94 -15.91 -37.13
N VAL A 789 4.99 -16.39 -35.89
CA VAL A 789 5.39 -15.60 -34.73
C VAL A 789 6.89 -15.83 -34.50
N ASN A 790 7.68 -14.78 -34.75
CA ASN A 790 9.09 -14.63 -34.34
C ASN A 790 9.16 -13.74 -33.09
#